data_AF-A0A4Z0YW72-F1
#
_entry.id   AF-A0A4Z0YW72-F1
#
_cell.length_a   1.000
_cell.length_b   1.000
_cell.length_c   1.000
_cell.angle_alpha   90.00
_cell.angle_beta   90.00
_cell.angle_gamma   90.00
#
_symmetry.space_group_name_H-M   'P 1'
#
loop_
_entity.id
_entity.type
_entity.pdbx_description
1 polymer ?
#
loop_
_entity_poly.entity_id
_entity_poly.type
_entity_poly.pdbx_seq_one_letter_code
_entity_poly.pdbx_strand_id
1 'polypeptide(L)'
;MDSTKAPYREQDPQQNSQLVRTLNDGTNKAKKGFKVKKTTFKIPGSPDGISVDSWRFQDWDYKKPNLPTYARGLFTTRNRHNDYEIAVRGYDKFFNIGEVFDTRWENIKRKTRGPYELTLKENGCIIFISGLEDETLLVCSKHSTGDRSDVEVSHASAGERWVNKQLATIGKTREEFARELRRRNITAVAELCDDDFEEHILAYGPDKAGLYLHGINMNIPEFMTYSSHLVQQFADEWGFRKVGLKSFDDVETVKTFLDQVAESGAHEGRDVEGFVVRCGMSSDVEQTQYNDWFFKYKFEEPYLLYRQWRECTKALIVGKPPKFKKHAKITEEYLLFARQRLAKDPKLSKLYNQNHGIIALRDEFLAYKNMKGSDAANFENIFGNDTSSVSGDVVLVPIATIGCGKTTVGVALTHLFDWDIVQNDNIQGKGRPARMVQAVMSLLIEHPVVIADRNNSERREREQIIKDVLMQHKNARLVALNFAHGDIDEIRRVTRERVLKRGDNHQTIQAASDGNKVIGIMENFISRFQPCDPDSSPDDGFDFVIDLDPSQESRVNVEKVVTELHRKYPLLIPNMPSAEDLDAAVKGAIEDYTPTIKHKIPDRTSKKEQKRLEIQQSNEPKKKKPLEYMSISVPAKEINVTLELAFKGVDSQTQRFYKQLQQTRRIQPLFHVTLMHRVTAKQHPELWQRYTALEAESQSVDGKVGECEVILERVVFDERIMTIVVRLLDPDDKWTCVNKVAHITVGTRDDGVKPKESNDLLARWLDVGSGGDTGIGERVFEGKPTLKGTVRGVLSR
;
A
#
# COMPACT_ATOMS: atom_id res chain seq x y z
N MET A 1 28.86 25.06 1.67
CA MET A 1 28.06 26.25 1.98
C MET A 1 28.76 26.97 3.11
N ASP A 2 28.84 28.30 3.08
CA ASP A 2 29.35 29.08 4.21
C ASP A 2 28.39 28.87 5.39
N SER A 3 28.78 28.04 6.35
CA SER A 3 27.93 27.57 7.46
C SER A 3 27.56 28.69 8.46
N THR A 4 28.13 29.89 8.27
CA THR A 4 28.00 31.02 9.18
C THR A 4 26.89 32.00 8.77
N LYS A 5 26.45 32.00 7.51
CA LYS A 5 25.42 32.93 7.02
C LYS A 5 24.08 32.22 6.85
N ALA A 6 23.04 32.78 7.46
CA ALA A 6 21.67 32.29 7.28
C ALA A 6 21.24 32.37 5.81
N PRO A 7 20.74 31.27 5.20
CA PRO A 7 20.19 31.33 3.86
C PRO A 7 18.96 32.23 3.84
N TYR A 8 18.78 32.96 2.74
CA TYR A 8 17.59 33.77 2.49
C TYR A 8 17.23 33.75 1.01
N ARG A 9 15.94 33.59 0.73
CA ARG A 9 15.36 33.67 -0.60
C ARG A 9 13.92 34.12 -0.45
N GLU A 10 13.52 35.11 -1.24
CA GLU A 10 12.13 35.54 -1.30
C GLU A 10 11.26 34.49 -2.01
N GLN A 11 9.97 34.50 -1.70
CA GLN A 11 9.02 33.68 -2.42
C GLN A 11 8.74 34.28 -3.80
N ASP A 12 8.61 33.43 -4.80
CA ASP A 12 8.17 33.81 -6.14
C ASP A 12 6.67 33.46 -6.30
N PRO A 13 5.77 34.46 -6.38
CA PRO A 13 4.33 34.22 -6.54
C PRO A 13 3.97 33.35 -7.75
N GLN A 14 4.75 33.39 -8.82
CA GLN A 14 4.50 32.59 -10.01
C GLN A 14 4.82 31.12 -9.76
N GLN A 15 5.97 30.83 -9.14
CA GLN A 15 6.35 29.47 -8.75
C GLN A 15 5.37 28.89 -7.73
N ASN A 16 4.97 29.68 -6.72
CA ASN A 16 3.97 29.28 -5.74
C ASN A 16 2.62 28.97 -6.40
N SER A 17 2.19 29.80 -7.34
CA SER A 17 0.97 29.57 -8.11
C SER A 17 1.04 28.28 -8.93
N GLN A 18 2.18 27.99 -9.56
CA GLN A 18 2.39 26.75 -10.31
C GLN A 18 2.40 25.52 -9.40
N LEU A 19 3.06 25.61 -8.24
CA LEU A 19 3.05 24.57 -7.20
C LEU A 19 1.61 24.27 -6.77
N VAL A 20 0.86 25.29 -6.34
CA VAL A 20 -0.53 25.12 -5.87
C VAL A 20 -1.44 24.58 -6.96
N ARG A 21 -1.29 25.03 -8.22
CA ARG A 21 -2.03 24.43 -9.36
C ARG A 21 -1.73 22.94 -9.51
N THR A 22 -0.45 22.56 -9.46
CA THR A 22 -0.03 21.16 -9.60
C THR A 22 -0.50 20.29 -8.43
N LEU A 23 -0.53 20.83 -7.21
CA LEU A 23 -1.09 20.16 -6.04
C LEU A 23 -2.61 19.99 -6.16
N ASN A 24 -3.34 21.02 -6.60
CA ASN A 24 -4.77 20.90 -6.87
C ASN A 24 -5.08 19.84 -7.93
N ASP A 25 -4.32 19.76 -9.01
CA ASP A 25 -4.44 18.68 -10.01
C ASP A 25 -4.32 17.29 -9.35
N GLY A 26 -3.37 17.13 -8.41
CA GLY A 26 -3.13 15.90 -7.68
C GLY A 26 -4.25 15.48 -6.70
N THR A 27 -5.22 16.37 -6.43
CA THR A 27 -6.41 16.03 -5.63
C THR A 27 -7.47 15.28 -6.46
N ASN A 28 -7.49 15.47 -7.78
CA ASN A 28 -8.46 14.89 -8.70
C ASN A 28 -7.83 13.72 -9.49
N LYS A 29 -8.23 12.47 -9.17
CA LYS A 29 -7.84 11.18 -9.81
C LYS A 29 -6.63 11.21 -10.78
N ALA A 30 -5.46 10.80 -10.25
CA ALA A 30 -4.41 9.96 -10.86
C ALA A 30 -3.85 10.26 -12.28
N LYS A 31 -4.07 11.45 -12.88
CA LYS A 31 -3.48 11.76 -14.19
C LYS A 31 -1.96 12.05 -14.17
N LYS A 32 -1.37 12.35 -13.00
CA LYS A 32 0.05 12.75 -12.84
C LYS A 32 0.89 11.83 -11.93
N GLY A 33 0.44 10.61 -11.63
CA GLY A 33 1.27 9.61 -10.94
C GLY A 33 1.46 9.78 -9.41
N PHE A 34 0.91 10.82 -8.78
CA PHE A 34 0.86 11.00 -7.32
C PHE A 34 -0.54 11.40 -6.82
N LYS A 35 -0.80 11.25 -5.52
CA LYS A 35 -2.06 11.68 -4.88
C LYS A 35 -1.78 12.58 -3.68
N VAL A 36 -2.44 13.74 -3.64
CA VAL A 36 -2.35 14.67 -2.50
C VAL A 36 -3.73 14.97 -1.94
N LYS A 37 -3.85 15.03 -0.62
CA LYS A 37 -5.05 15.47 0.09
C LYS A 37 -4.87 16.93 0.51
N LYS A 38 -5.87 17.75 0.18
CA LYS A 38 -5.99 19.14 0.61
C LYS A 38 -6.94 19.24 1.82
N THR A 39 -6.58 20.00 2.84
CA THR A 39 -7.47 20.36 3.96
C THR A 39 -7.29 21.84 4.29
N THR A 40 -8.36 22.62 4.24
CA THR A 40 -8.33 24.07 4.53
C THR A 40 -8.66 24.33 6.00
N PHE A 41 -7.87 25.18 6.65
CA PHE A 41 -8.04 25.60 8.04
C PHE A 41 -8.21 27.12 8.09
N LYS A 42 -9.24 27.60 8.78
CA LYS A 42 -9.34 29.03 9.14
C LYS A 42 -8.45 29.27 10.34
N ILE A 43 -7.71 30.37 10.36
CA ILE A 43 -6.80 30.71 11.46
C ILE A 43 -7.55 31.56 12.48
N PRO A 44 -7.83 31.03 13.69
CA PRO A 44 -8.45 31.84 14.75
C PRO A 44 -7.52 32.98 15.16
N GLY A 45 -8.08 34.17 15.39
CA GLY A 45 -7.31 35.33 15.85
C GLY A 45 -6.57 36.10 14.74
N SER A 46 -6.63 35.65 13.48
CA SER A 46 -6.08 36.40 12.35
C SER A 46 -6.93 37.66 12.06
N PRO A 47 -6.36 38.88 12.14
CA PRO A 47 -7.08 40.12 11.84
C PRO A 47 -7.64 40.16 10.42
N ASP A 48 -6.94 39.56 9.46
CA ASP A 48 -7.34 39.55 8.05
C ASP A 48 -8.23 38.32 7.70
N GLY A 49 -8.57 37.48 8.69
CA GLY A 49 -9.37 36.28 8.48
C GLY A 49 -8.67 35.23 7.59
N ILE A 50 -7.34 35.14 7.68
CA ILE A 50 -6.52 34.27 6.85
C ILE A 50 -6.91 32.80 7.02
N SER A 51 -6.83 32.05 5.92
CA SER A 51 -6.98 30.59 5.90
C SER A 51 -5.78 29.94 5.24
N VAL A 52 -5.41 28.75 5.71
CA VAL A 52 -4.29 27.97 5.19
C VAL A 52 -4.75 26.62 4.65
N ASP A 53 -4.16 26.21 3.54
CA ASP A 53 -4.38 24.93 2.90
C ASP A 53 -3.24 23.98 3.25
N SER A 54 -3.52 22.91 4.02
CA SER A 54 -2.58 21.83 4.30
C SER A 54 -2.58 20.78 3.19
N TRP A 55 -1.39 20.39 2.75
CA TRP A 55 -1.18 19.41 1.69
C TRP A 55 -0.51 18.14 2.25
N ARG A 56 -1.17 16.99 2.06
CA ARG A 56 -0.69 15.69 2.53
C ARG A 56 -0.59 14.68 1.40
N PHE A 57 0.63 14.28 1.07
CA PHE A 57 0.92 13.15 0.19
C PHE A 57 0.78 11.81 0.93
N GLN A 58 0.72 10.72 0.17
CA GLN A 58 0.92 9.38 0.73
C GLN A 58 2.41 9.14 0.98
N ASP A 59 2.77 8.47 2.08
CA ASP A 59 4.18 8.35 2.49
C ASP A 59 5.04 7.62 1.43
N TRP A 60 4.47 6.70 0.63
CA TRP A 60 5.17 6.03 -0.48
C TRP A 60 5.32 6.88 -1.74
N ASP A 61 4.53 7.94 -1.93
CA ASP A 61 4.65 8.80 -3.12
C ASP A 61 5.97 9.57 -3.11
N TYR A 62 6.52 9.89 -1.92
CA TYR A 62 7.83 10.53 -1.77
C TYR A 62 9.01 9.69 -2.27
N LYS A 63 8.81 8.39 -2.54
CA LYS A 63 9.84 7.53 -3.16
C LYS A 63 9.87 7.67 -4.69
N LYS A 64 8.93 8.41 -5.28
CA LYS A 64 8.84 8.63 -6.73
C LYS A 64 9.62 9.87 -7.14
N PRO A 65 10.26 9.87 -8.32
CA PRO A 65 10.88 11.06 -8.86
C PRO A 65 9.83 12.09 -9.31
N ASN A 66 10.27 13.34 -9.49
CA ASN A 66 9.51 14.44 -10.11
C ASN A 66 8.20 14.84 -9.41
N LEU A 67 8.14 14.75 -8.07
CA LEU A 67 7.07 15.41 -7.31
C LEU A 67 7.19 16.94 -7.43
N PRO A 68 6.07 17.69 -7.36
CA PRO A 68 6.11 19.15 -7.38
C PRO A 68 6.85 19.76 -6.18
N THR A 69 6.94 19.00 -5.08
CA THR A 69 7.78 19.27 -3.91
C THR A 69 7.83 17.99 -3.07
N TYR A 70 8.91 17.80 -2.31
CA TYR A 70 9.08 16.68 -1.38
C TYR A 70 8.80 17.06 0.08
N ALA A 71 8.30 18.29 0.32
CA ALA A 71 7.97 18.78 1.64
C ALA A 71 6.94 17.89 2.37
N ARG A 72 7.26 17.53 3.62
CA ARG A 72 6.40 16.78 4.53
C ARG A 72 5.92 17.70 5.65
N GLY A 73 4.76 18.29 5.44
CA GLY A 73 4.23 19.37 6.28
C GLY A 73 4.24 20.67 5.51
N LEU A 74 3.34 20.78 4.53
CA LEU A 74 3.26 21.92 3.62
C LEU A 74 1.92 22.62 3.81
N PHE A 75 1.96 23.93 4.07
CA PHE A 75 0.77 24.77 4.15
C PHE A 75 0.92 25.99 3.25
N THR A 76 -0.08 26.27 2.44
CA THR A 76 -0.11 27.44 1.56
C THR A 76 -1.24 28.38 1.95
N THR A 77 -1.06 29.67 1.75
CA THR A 77 -2.05 30.71 2.02
C THR A 77 -2.15 31.69 0.84
N ARG A 78 -2.99 32.71 0.99
CA ARG A 78 -3.00 33.88 0.13
C ARG A 78 -2.67 35.13 0.92
N ASN A 79 -1.86 36.00 0.33
CA ASN A 79 -1.54 37.32 0.89
C ASN A 79 -2.62 38.35 0.53
N ARG A 80 -2.47 39.59 0.97
CA ARG A 80 -3.37 40.73 0.70
C ARG A 80 -3.47 41.09 -0.79
N HIS A 81 -2.44 40.76 -1.58
CA HIS A 81 -2.46 40.89 -3.04
C HIS A 81 -3.15 39.71 -3.73
N ASN A 82 -3.70 38.76 -2.96
CA ASN A 82 -4.33 37.53 -3.43
C ASN A 82 -3.33 36.60 -4.17
N ASP A 83 -2.03 36.77 -3.96
CA ASP A 83 -0.99 35.87 -4.46
C ASP A 83 -0.80 34.68 -3.52
N TYR A 84 -0.39 33.54 -4.08
CA TYR A 84 -0.10 32.36 -3.28
C TYR A 84 1.24 32.47 -2.56
N GLU A 85 1.23 32.13 -1.27
CA GLU A 85 2.42 32.02 -0.43
C GLU A 85 2.49 30.65 0.25
N ILE A 86 3.70 30.17 0.49
CA ILE A 86 3.98 29.05 1.38
C ILE A 86 4.01 29.62 2.80
N ALA A 87 3.02 29.26 3.62
CA ALA A 87 2.93 29.68 5.02
C ALA A 87 3.80 28.80 5.91
N VAL A 88 3.85 27.49 5.64
CA VAL A 88 4.66 26.52 6.39
C VAL A 88 5.32 25.53 5.44
N ARG A 89 6.61 25.28 5.67
CA ARG A 89 7.43 24.33 4.93
C ARG A 89 8.24 23.43 5.87
N GLY A 90 7.73 22.24 6.16
CA GLY A 90 8.46 21.18 6.85
C GLY A 90 9.62 20.63 6.02
N TYR A 91 10.43 19.71 6.54
CA TYR A 91 11.54 19.11 5.77
C TYR A 91 11.05 18.33 4.56
N ASP A 92 11.97 18.02 3.64
CA ASP A 92 11.71 16.94 2.70
C ASP A 92 11.52 15.62 3.44
N LYS A 93 10.71 14.71 2.89
CA LYS A 93 10.60 13.35 3.45
C LYS A 93 11.95 12.65 3.31
N PHE A 94 12.57 12.34 4.45
CA PHE A 94 13.79 11.55 4.53
C PHE A 94 13.55 10.13 5.06
N PHE A 95 14.43 9.22 4.66
CA PHE A 95 14.29 7.77 4.80
C PHE A 95 15.40 7.17 5.66
N ASN A 96 15.15 6.00 6.24
CA ASN A 96 16.16 5.29 7.03
C ASN A 96 17.25 4.74 6.11
N ILE A 97 18.44 4.48 6.65
CA ILE A 97 19.47 3.70 5.94
C ILE A 97 18.86 2.44 5.33
N GLY A 98 19.15 2.19 4.06
CA GLY A 98 18.68 1.04 3.28
C GLY A 98 17.22 1.08 2.80
N GLU A 99 16.41 2.07 3.22
CA GLU A 99 14.96 2.11 2.94
C GLU A 99 14.64 2.51 1.48
N VAL A 100 15.49 3.37 0.88
CA VAL A 100 15.44 3.76 -0.53
C VAL A 100 16.83 3.70 -1.14
N PHE A 101 16.90 3.69 -2.48
CA PHE A 101 18.17 3.60 -3.22
C PHE A 101 19.22 4.58 -2.71
N ASP A 102 18.88 5.86 -2.59
CA ASP A 102 19.84 6.90 -2.18
C ASP A 102 20.34 6.77 -0.74
N THR A 103 19.59 6.07 0.13
CA THR A 103 19.98 5.83 1.54
C THR A 103 20.80 4.56 1.75
N ARG A 104 21.23 3.88 0.69
CA ARG A 104 22.23 2.79 0.80
C ARG A 104 23.60 3.39 1.08
N TRP A 105 24.39 2.76 1.96
CA TRP A 105 25.71 3.29 2.32
C TRP A 105 26.63 3.57 1.12
N GLU A 106 26.64 2.69 0.12
CA GLU A 106 27.37 2.90 -1.14
C GLU A 106 26.97 4.20 -1.87
N ASN A 107 25.68 4.54 -1.85
CA ASN A 107 25.13 5.71 -2.50
C ASN A 107 25.36 6.97 -1.68
N ILE A 108 25.24 6.88 -0.35
CA ILE A 108 25.58 7.99 0.56
C ILE A 108 27.06 8.36 0.37
N LYS A 109 27.97 7.37 0.40
CA LYS A 109 29.40 7.58 0.19
C LYS A 109 29.71 8.22 -1.17
N ARG A 110 29.00 7.81 -2.22
CA ARG A 110 29.24 8.29 -3.58
C ARG A 110 28.63 9.66 -3.87
N LYS A 111 27.42 9.95 -3.39
CA LYS A 111 26.60 11.08 -3.84
C LYS A 111 26.52 12.25 -2.84
N THR A 112 27.01 12.07 -1.61
CA THR A 112 26.87 13.07 -0.55
C THR A 112 28.20 13.68 -0.15
N ARG A 113 28.13 14.88 0.44
CA ARG A 113 29.29 15.63 0.92
C ARG A 113 29.01 16.25 2.28
N GLY A 114 30.02 16.21 3.13
CA GLY A 114 30.00 16.87 4.43
C GLY A 114 30.12 18.41 4.37
N PRO A 115 30.12 19.06 5.54
CA PRO A 115 30.08 18.42 6.87
C PRO A 115 28.74 17.69 7.11
N TYR A 116 28.83 16.52 7.74
CA TYR A 116 27.69 15.70 8.14
C TYR A 116 27.25 16.09 9.54
N GLU A 117 26.13 16.78 9.65
CA GLU A 117 25.56 17.21 10.92
C GLU A 117 24.63 16.11 11.47
N LEU A 118 25.03 15.47 12.56
CA LEU A 118 24.24 14.48 13.29
C LEU A 118 23.48 15.19 14.39
N THR A 119 22.17 15.25 14.23
CA THR A 119 21.25 15.78 15.24
C THR A 119 20.52 14.63 15.93
N LEU A 120 20.42 14.69 17.27
CA LEU A 120 19.64 13.70 18.02
C LEU A 120 18.22 13.67 17.50
N LYS A 121 17.70 12.46 17.27
CA LYS A 121 16.32 12.27 16.86
C LYS A 121 15.45 12.19 18.12
N GLU A 122 15.03 13.37 18.60
CA GLU A 122 14.05 13.47 19.68
C GLU A 122 12.76 12.68 19.36
N ASN A 123 12.05 12.28 20.40
CA ASN A 123 10.93 11.35 20.32
C ASN A 123 9.65 11.99 20.85
N GLY A 124 9.01 12.81 20.02
CA GLY A 124 7.76 13.47 20.34
C GLY A 124 6.91 13.68 19.09
N CYS A 125 6.29 14.84 19.01
CA CYS A 125 5.49 15.23 17.85
C CYS A 125 5.98 16.53 17.20
N ILE A 126 6.04 16.53 15.87
CA ILE A 126 6.57 17.68 15.12
C ILE A 126 5.61 18.87 15.13
N ILE A 127 6.16 20.05 15.43
CA ILE A 127 5.50 21.35 15.45
C ILE A 127 6.22 22.28 14.48
N PHE A 128 5.44 22.91 13.60
CA PHE A 128 5.89 23.96 12.70
C PHE A 128 5.37 25.31 13.18
N ILE A 129 6.24 26.32 13.13
CA ILE A 129 5.92 27.68 13.57
C ILE A 129 6.36 28.66 12.49
N SER A 130 5.46 29.53 12.05
CA SER A 130 5.76 30.58 11.08
C SER A 130 4.93 31.84 11.36
N GLY A 131 5.28 32.96 10.71
CA GLY A 131 4.52 34.20 10.77
C GLY A 131 3.73 34.43 9.48
N LEU A 132 2.47 34.85 9.62
CA LEU A 132 1.63 35.29 8.52
C LEU A 132 1.83 36.79 8.23
N GLU A 133 1.30 37.27 7.11
CA GLU A 133 1.42 38.68 6.68
C GLU A 133 0.77 39.67 7.65
N ASP A 134 -0.29 39.26 8.34
CA ASP A 134 -1.03 40.06 9.31
C ASP A 134 -0.46 39.97 10.74
N GLU A 135 0.81 39.56 10.85
CA GLU A 135 1.54 39.33 12.12
C GLU A 135 0.97 38.20 13.00
N THR A 136 0.04 37.39 12.47
CA THR A 136 -0.44 36.20 13.18
C THR A 136 0.64 35.13 13.23
N LEU A 137 0.94 34.65 14.44
CA LEU A 137 1.80 33.48 14.64
C LEU A 137 1.02 32.20 14.34
N LEU A 138 1.44 31.48 13.30
CA LEU A 138 0.86 30.21 12.90
C LEU A 138 1.62 29.05 13.54
N VAL A 139 0.93 28.22 14.31
CA VAL A 139 1.45 26.99 14.89
C VAL A 139 0.70 25.79 14.31
N CYS A 140 1.44 24.86 13.70
CA CYS A 140 0.90 23.68 13.05
C CYS A 140 1.53 22.42 13.63
N SER A 141 0.71 21.39 13.83
CA SER A 141 1.22 20.01 13.81
C SER A 141 1.55 19.60 12.38
N LYS A 142 2.00 18.35 12.18
CA LYS A 142 2.39 17.82 10.87
C LYS A 142 1.44 18.14 9.70
N HIS A 143 0.12 18.05 9.92
CA HIS A 143 -0.90 18.20 8.85
C HIS A 143 -2.16 18.95 9.33
N SER A 144 -2.12 19.61 10.48
CA SER A 144 -3.27 20.28 11.07
C SER A 144 -2.84 21.48 11.90
N THR A 145 -3.70 22.48 12.02
CA THR A 145 -3.55 23.62 12.93
C THR A 145 -4.88 23.88 13.65
N GLY A 146 -4.83 24.64 14.75
CA GLY A 146 -5.96 24.96 15.60
C GLY A 146 -6.52 23.78 16.40
N ASP A 147 -7.62 24.06 17.12
CA ASP A 147 -8.36 23.04 17.86
C ASP A 147 -9.14 22.13 16.91
N ARG A 148 -9.34 20.89 17.35
CA ARG A 148 -10.16 19.92 16.64
C ARG A 148 -11.27 19.41 17.56
N SER A 149 -12.45 19.16 17.00
CA SER A 149 -13.59 18.67 17.78
C SER A 149 -13.47 17.21 18.24
N ASP A 150 -12.51 16.45 17.70
CA ASP A 150 -12.34 15.02 17.97
C ASP A 150 -11.30 14.69 19.04
N VAL A 151 -10.56 15.68 19.55
CA VAL A 151 -9.55 15.51 20.60
C VAL A 151 -9.65 16.66 21.61
N GLU A 152 -9.33 16.39 22.88
CA GLU A 152 -9.41 17.39 23.94
C GLU A 152 -8.40 18.53 23.75
N VAL A 153 -7.15 18.19 23.36
CA VAL A 153 -6.11 19.14 22.98
C VAL A 153 -5.44 18.62 21.72
N SER A 154 -5.40 19.43 20.66
CA SER A 154 -4.68 19.07 19.45
C SER A 154 -3.16 19.25 19.67
N HIS A 155 -2.33 18.51 18.93
CA HIS A 155 -0.88 18.69 18.98
C HIS A 155 -0.47 20.14 18.63
N ALA A 156 -1.19 20.78 17.72
CA ALA A 156 -0.93 22.18 17.36
C ALA A 156 -1.20 23.11 18.56
N SER A 157 -2.32 22.90 19.25
CA SER A 157 -2.70 23.68 20.44
C SER A 157 -1.76 23.43 21.62
N ALA A 158 -1.29 22.19 21.82
CA ALA A 158 -0.27 21.87 22.82
C ALA A 158 1.08 22.56 22.49
N GLY A 159 1.51 22.51 21.23
CA GLY A 159 2.67 23.25 20.75
C GLY A 159 2.51 24.76 20.97
N GLU A 160 1.33 25.31 20.69
CA GLU A 160 1.03 26.72 20.89
C GLU A 160 1.11 27.17 22.34
N ARG A 161 0.61 26.35 23.28
CA ARG A 161 0.77 26.58 24.73
C ARG A 161 2.24 26.64 25.12
N TRP A 162 3.07 25.75 24.60
CA TRP A 162 4.52 25.75 24.85
C TRP A 162 5.22 26.96 24.23
N VAL A 163 4.84 27.36 23.01
CA VAL A 163 5.35 28.60 22.40
C VAL A 163 5.04 29.81 23.28
N ASN A 164 3.81 29.92 23.79
CA ASN A 164 3.45 31.02 24.69
C ASN A 164 4.27 31.00 25.98
N LYS A 165 4.44 29.82 26.59
CA LYS A 165 5.22 29.64 27.81
C LYS A 165 6.69 30.04 27.62
N GLN A 166 7.33 29.60 26.54
CA GLN A 166 8.74 29.92 26.30
C GLN A 166 8.95 31.41 25.99
N LEU A 167 8.08 32.03 25.18
CA LEU A 167 8.18 33.44 24.83
C LEU A 167 8.01 34.34 26.06
N ALA A 168 7.01 34.02 26.90
CA ALA A 168 6.81 34.73 28.17
C ALA A 168 8.03 34.63 29.10
N THR A 169 8.72 33.48 29.12
CA THR A 169 9.91 33.24 29.95
C THR A 169 11.08 34.15 29.56
N ILE A 170 11.18 34.52 28.28
CA ILE A 170 12.23 35.41 27.75
C ILE A 170 11.75 36.84 27.49
N GLY A 171 10.53 37.18 27.90
CA GLY A 171 9.94 38.52 27.76
C GLY A 171 9.66 38.95 26.32
N LYS A 172 9.43 38.00 25.40
CA LYS A 172 9.07 38.27 24.00
C LYS A 172 7.58 38.00 23.73
N THR A 173 7.03 38.61 22.68
CA THR A 173 5.62 38.43 22.30
C THR A 173 5.44 37.53 21.08
N ARG A 174 4.19 37.10 20.83
CA ARG A 174 3.83 36.30 19.65
C ARG A 174 4.02 37.08 18.35
N GLU A 175 3.66 38.35 18.36
CA GLU A 175 3.72 39.27 17.22
C GLU A 175 5.18 39.53 16.83
N GLU A 176 6.07 39.73 17.82
CA GLU A 176 7.50 39.83 17.58
C GLU A 176 8.07 38.57 16.91
N PHE A 177 7.65 37.40 17.40
CA PHE A 177 8.12 36.14 16.83
C PHE A 177 7.59 35.89 15.42
N ALA A 178 6.30 36.16 15.18
CA ALA A 178 5.69 36.06 13.86
C ALA A 178 6.39 36.99 12.87
N ARG A 179 6.63 38.25 13.26
CA ARG A 179 7.32 39.24 12.43
C ARG A 179 8.72 38.78 12.07
N GLU A 180 9.47 38.20 13.01
CA GLU A 180 10.82 37.72 12.73
C GLU A 180 10.84 36.51 11.78
N LEU A 181 9.97 35.52 11.99
CA LEU A 181 9.84 34.36 11.11
C LEU A 181 9.43 34.79 9.69
N ARG A 182 8.50 35.75 9.58
CA ARG A 182 8.06 36.30 8.30
C ARG A 182 9.17 37.08 7.61
N ARG A 183 9.88 37.96 8.34
CA ARG A 183 11.01 38.76 7.82
C ARG A 183 12.12 37.90 7.24
N ARG A 184 12.38 36.72 7.83
CA ARG A 184 13.37 35.77 7.34
C ARG A 184 12.82 34.80 6.28
N ASN A 185 11.51 34.82 6.01
CA ASN A 185 10.80 33.88 5.14
C ASN A 185 11.01 32.40 5.56
N ILE A 186 10.85 32.10 6.84
CA ILE A 186 11.17 30.78 7.41
C ILE A 186 10.00 30.12 8.14
N THR A 187 10.11 28.80 8.26
CA THR A 187 9.38 27.95 9.21
C THR A 187 10.38 27.43 10.25
N ALA A 188 10.14 27.69 11.54
CA ALA A 188 10.81 27.01 12.63
C ALA A 188 10.18 25.61 12.82
N VAL A 189 11.03 24.60 12.98
CA VAL A 189 10.64 23.19 13.09
C VAL A 189 11.16 22.63 14.41
N ALA A 190 10.23 22.28 15.29
CA ALA A 190 10.53 21.76 16.61
C ALA A 190 9.83 20.41 16.84
N GLU A 191 10.38 19.62 17.78
CA GLU A 191 9.73 18.44 18.31
C GLU A 191 9.17 18.81 19.69
N LEU A 192 7.85 18.66 19.87
CA LEU A 192 7.23 18.78 21.18
C LEU A 192 7.38 17.45 21.91
N CYS A 193 8.12 17.48 23.01
CA CYS A 193 8.34 16.35 23.90
C CYS A 193 7.85 16.72 25.29
N ASP A 194 6.79 16.07 25.77
CA ASP A 194 6.13 16.40 27.04
C ASP A 194 5.24 15.23 27.49
N ASP A 195 5.69 14.46 28.49
CA ASP A 195 4.98 13.26 28.97
C ASP A 195 3.62 13.61 29.64
N ASP A 196 3.47 14.84 30.15
CA ASP A 196 2.19 15.32 30.71
C ASP A 196 1.14 15.54 29.61
N PHE A 197 1.57 15.80 28.38
CA PHE A 197 0.71 15.91 27.20
C PHE A 197 0.50 14.57 26.50
N GLU A 198 1.59 13.89 26.12
CA GLU A 198 1.53 12.61 25.42
C GLU A 198 2.87 11.83 25.53
N GLU A 199 2.87 10.70 26.25
CA GLU A 199 4.05 9.82 26.31
C GLU A 199 4.28 9.13 24.95
N HIS A 200 5.53 9.14 24.51
CA HIS A 200 5.95 8.41 23.31
C HIS A 200 6.66 7.10 23.66
N ILE A 201 7.97 7.02 23.48
CA ILE A 201 8.81 5.86 23.81
C ILE A 201 9.92 6.26 24.79
N LEU A 202 10.52 7.44 24.59
CA LEU A 202 11.48 8.03 25.53
C LEU A 202 10.76 8.95 26.51
N ALA A 203 11.29 9.04 27.73
CA ALA A 203 10.71 9.85 28.80
C ALA A 203 11.17 11.31 28.73
N TYR A 204 10.20 12.23 28.77
CA TYR A 204 10.36 13.67 28.85
C TYR A 204 9.52 14.24 29.99
N GLY A 205 9.93 13.93 31.22
CA GLY A 205 9.35 14.53 32.42
C GLY A 205 9.53 16.06 32.49
N PRO A 206 8.98 16.72 33.52
CA PRO A 206 8.81 18.18 33.57
C PRO A 206 10.08 19.01 33.27
N ASP A 207 11.24 18.57 33.74
CA ASP A 207 12.52 19.27 33.53
C ASP A 207 13.05 19.20 32.09
N LYS A 208 12.60 18.19 31.33
CA LYS A 208 12.96 17.96 29.93
C LYS A 208 11.83 18.37 28.98
N ALA A 209 10.61 18.52 29.48
CA ALA A 209 9.46 18.87 28.65
C ALA A 209 9.66 20.21 27.92
N GLY A 210 9.25 20.29 26.65
CA GLY A 210 9.25 21.51 25.86
C GLY A 210 9.41 21.31 24.35
N LEU A 211 9.65 22.42 23.65
CA LEU A 211 9.88 22.45 22.21
C LEU A 211 11.38 22.38 21.90
N TYR A 212 11.81 21.26 21.35
CA TYR A 212 13.18 21.03 20.90
C TYR A 212 13.34 21.50 19.46
N LEU A 213 13.96 22.67 19.26
CA LEU A 213 14.15 23.22 17.92
C LEU A 213 15.25 22.43 17.19
N HIS A 214 14.87 21.76 16.12
CA HIS A 214 15.79 20.97 15.32
C HIS A 214 15.95 21.50 13.90
N GLY A 215 15.17 22.47 13.43
CA GLY A 215 15.56 23.15 12.20
C GLY A 215 14.73 24.35 11.83
N ILE A 216 15.19 25.00 10.78
CA ILE A 216 14.59 26.20 10.23
C ILE A 216 14.67 26.06 8.73
N ASN A 217 13.52 26.08 8.06
CA ASN A 217 13.43 25.89 6.61
C ASN A 217 12.94 27.16 5.95
N MET A 218 13.45 27.45 4.76
CA MET A 218 12.91 28.52 3.93
C MET A 218 11.52 28.14 3.41
N ASN A 219 10.60 29.11 3.38
CA ASN A 219 9.24 28.91 2.87
C ASN A 219 9.21 29.02 1.34
N ILE A 220 9.85 28.07 0.67
CA ILE A 220 9.97 27.97 -0.79
C ILE A 220 9.71 26.52 -1.25
N PRO A 221 9.41 26.28 -2.54
CA PRO A 221 9.11 24.92 -3.02
C PRO A 221 10.25 23.91 -2.79
N GLU A 222 11.49 24.33 -3.06
CA GLU A 222 12.72 23.55 -2.89
C GLU A 222 13.10 23.42 -1.41
N PHE A 223 13.95 22.44 -1.10
CA PHE A 223 14.49 22.29 0.24
C PHE A 223 15.71 23.16 0.44
N MET A 224 15.61 24.08 1.40
CA MET A 224 16.71 24.88 1.89
C MET A 224 16.55 25.06 3.40
N THR A 225 17.58 24.68 4.15
CA THR A 225 17.53 24.64 5.62
C THR A 225 18.73 25.34 6.23
N TYR A 226 18.57 25.80 7.48
CA TYR A 226 19.66 26.40 8.23
C TYR A 226 20.63 25.30 8.69
N SER A 227 21.92 25.66 8.78
CA SER A 227 22.91 24.82 9.47
C SER A 227 22.50 24.61 10.93
N SER A 228 22.81 23.46 11.51
CA SER A 228 22.38 23.16 12.89
C SER A 228 22.96 24.14 13.92
N HIS A 229 24.11 24.74 13.63
CA HIS A 229 24.68 25.82 14.44
C HIS A 229 23.76 27.07 14.46
N LEU A 230 23.28 27.54 13.31
CA LEU A 230 22.35 28.67 13.24
C LEU A 230 21.00 28.35 13.88
N VAL A 231 20.57 27.08 13.82
CA VAL A 231 19.38 26.61 14.52
C VAL A 231 19.56 26.71 16.03
N GLN A 232 20.72 26.30 16.57
CA GLN A 232 21.01 26.43 18.00
C GLN A 232 21.06 27.89 18.45
N GLN A 233 21.64 28.79 17.66
CA GLN A 233 21.62 30.23 17.95
C GLN A 233 20.19 30.78 17.98
N PHE A 234 19.35 30.40 17.02
CA PHE A 234 17.95 30.80 17.00
C PHE A 234 17.16 30.20 18.17
N ALA A 235 17.51 28.99 18.60
CA ALA A 235 16.91 28.36 19.78
C ALA A 235 17.21 29.17 21.05
N ASP A 236 18.47 29.58 21.25
CA ASP A 236 18.87 30.44 22.37
C ASP A 236 18.17 31.82 22.30
N GLU A 237 18.03 32.39 21.11
CA GLU A 237 17.39 33.70 20.89
C GLU A 237 15.88 33.68 21.19
N TRP A 238 15.19 32.57 20.92
CA TRP A 238 13.73 32.46 21.00
C TRP A 238 13.22 31.48 22.06
N GLY A 239 14.10 31.01 22.94
CA GLY A 239 13.74 30.24 24.14
C GLY A 239 13.40 28.77 23.88
N PHE A 240 13.86 28.19 22.78
CA PHE A 240 13.67 26.77 22.51
C PHE A 240 14.70 25.91 23.23
N ARG A 241 14.37 24.63 23.44
CA ARG A 241 15.37 23.62 23.81
C ARG A 241 16.24 23.28 22.61
N LYS A 242 17.54 23.15 22.85
CA LYS A 242 18.51 22.74 21.81
C LYS A 242 18.54 21.23 21.67
N VAL A 243 18.70 20.78 20.43
CA VAL A 243 18.99 19.38 20.10
C VAL A 243 20.50 19.17 20.06
N GLY A 244 20.95 18.03 20.58
CA GLY A 244 22.37 17.64 20.56
C GLY A 244 22.88 17.52 19.13
N LEU A 245 24.10 18.01 18.89
CA LEU A 245 24.71 18.13 17.57
C LEU A 245 26.14 17.57 17.61
N LYS A 246 26.47 16.72 16.63
CA LYS A 246 27.84 16.35 16.28
C LYS A 246 28.07 16.60 14.80
N SER A 247 29.28 17.00 14.43
CA SER A 247 29.66 17.26 13.04
C SER A 247 30.87 16.42 12.69
N PHE A 248 30.84 15.78 11.53
CA PHE A 248 31.95 15.02 10.98
C PHE A 248 32.18 15.43 9.53
N ASP A 249 33.43 15.53 9.10
CA ASP A 249 33.74 15.87 7.71
C ASP A 249 33.63 14.65 6.77
N ASP A 250 33.87 13.46 7.32
CA ASP A 250 33.96 12.20 6.60
C ASP A 250 32.81 11.22 6.91
N VAL A 251 32.29 10.58 5.88
CA VAL A 251 31.13 9.67 5.95
C VAL A 251 31.46 8.32 6.59
N GLU A 252 32.70 7.82 6.47
CA GLU A 252 33.10 6.57 7.12
C GLU A 252 33.14 6.74 8.64
N THR A 253 33.59 7.91 9.09
CA THR A 253 33.56 8.30 10.50
C THR A 253 32.13 8.38 11.02
N VAL A 254 31.21 8.95 10.23
CA VAL A 254 29.77 8.97 10.55
C VAL A 254 29.22 7.55 10.69
N LYS A 255 29.51 6.67 9.74
CA LYS A 255 29.05 5.27 9.77
C LYS A 255 29.56 4.56 11.02
N THR A 256 30.87 4.66 11.28
CA THR A 256 31.52 4.02 12.44
C THR A 256 30.91 4.51 13.75
N PHE A 257 30.70 5.81 13.89
CA PHE A 257 30.05 6.39 15.05
C PHE A 257 28.63 5.87 15.24
N LEU A 258 27.81 5.83 14.18
CA LEU A 258 26.43 5.36 14.26
C LEU A 258 26.35 3.87 14.61
N ASP A 259 27.21 3.04 14.03
CA ASP A 259 27.26 1.60 14.31
C ASP A 259 27.65 1.34 15.78
N GLN A 260 28.63 2.09 16.32
CA GLN A 260 29.01 1.99 17.74
C GLN A 260 27.88 2.39 18.70
N VAL A 261 27.15 3.47 18.41
CA VAL A 261 26.03 3.87 19.26
C VAL A 261 24.88 2.87 19.15
N ALA A 262 24.69 2.23 17.99
CA ALA A 262 23.65 1.22 17.78
C ALA A 262 23.84 -0.04 18.65
N GLU A 263 25.07 -0.39 19.05
CA GLU A 263 25.34 -1.53 19.94
C GLU A 263 24.71 -1.36 21.33
N SER A 264 24.67 -0.12 21.83
CA SER A 264 24.11 0.18 23.15
C SER A 264 22.71 0.79 23.09
N GLY A 265 22.35 1.41 21.96
CA GLY A 265 21.13 2.20 21.82
C GLY A 265 21.13 3.49 22.65
N ALA A 266 22.24 3.84 23.31
CA ALA A 266 22.35 4.97 24.22
C ALA A 266 23.53 5.87 23.86
N HIS A 267 23.38 7.17 24.06
CA HIS A 267 24.42 8.16 23.82
C HIS A 267 24.57 9.10 24.99
N GLU A 268 25.80 9.28 25.49
CA GLU A 268 26.12 10.18 26.61
C GLU A 268 25.24 9.92 27.85
N GLY A 269 24.97 8.64 28.13
CA GLY A 269 24.16 8.20 29.28
C GLY A 269 22.65 8.41 29.12
N ARG A 270 22.17 8.74 27.91
CA ARG A 270 20.74 8.87 27.59
C ARG A 270 20.34 7.90 26.49
N ASP A 271 19.15 7.31 26.62
CA ASP A 271 18.52 6.55 25.54
C ASP A 271 18.19 7.50 24.38
N VAL A 272 18.52 7.09 23.16
CA VAL A 272 18.34 7.87 21.93
C VAL A 272 17.67 6.97 20.88
N GLU A 273 16.57 7.40 20.25
CA GLU A 273 15.90 6.58 19.21
C GLU A 273 16.75 6.44 17.93
N GLY A 274 17.65 7.39 17.72
CA GLY A 274 18.58 7.43 16.59
C GLY A 274 19.05 8.85 16.29
N PHE A 275 19.61 9.02 15.10
CA PHE A 275 20.10 10.30 14.60
C PHE A 275 19.44 10.68 13.28
N VAL A 276 19.26 11.97 13.06
CA VAL A 276 19.03 12.56 11.73
C VAL A 276 20.35 13.16 11.26
N VAL A 277 20.85 12.65 10.15
CA VAL A 277 22.10 13.10 9.52
C VAL A 277 21.76 14.06 8.39
N ARG A 278 22.40 15.23 8.38
CA ARG A 278 22.22 16.28 7.38
C ARG A 278 23.51 16.45 6.60
N CYS A 279 23.40 16.52 5.28
CA CYS A 279 24.53 16.74 4.40
C CYS A 279 24.06 17.37 3.08
N GLY A 280 25.01 17.67 2.18
CA GLY A 280 24.69 17.98 0.80
C GLY A 280 24.60 16.70 -0.02
N MET A 281 23.61 16.57 -0.89
CA MET A 281 23.53 15.51 -1.90
C MET A 281 23.49 16.10 -3.31
N SER A 282 24.25 15.50 -4.22
CA SER A 282 24.19 15.79 -5.64
C SER A 282 23.27 14.79 -6.36
N SER A 283 22.46 15.31 -7.28
CA SER A 283 21.63 14.52 -8.20
C SER A 283 22.29 14.27 -9.56
N ASP A 284 23.40 14.93 -9.85
CA ASP A 284 24.12 14.89 -11.13
C ASP A 284 25.41 14.05 -11.04
N VAL A 285 25.74 13.36 -12.13
CA VAL A 285 26.93 12.48 -12.17
C VAL A 285 28.23 13.28 -12.02
N GLU A 286 28.23 14.53 -12.48
CA GLU A 286 29.37 15.44 -12.42
C GLU A 286 29.52 16.14 -11.07
N GLN A 287 28.56 15.98 -10.16
CA GLN A 287 28.56 16.53 -8.80
C GLN A 287 28.80 18.05 -8.73
N THR A 288 28.21 18.77 -9.68
CA THR A 288 28.37 20.22 -9.82
C THR A 288 27.54 21.01 -8.80
N GLN A 289 26.42 20.45 -8.34
CA GLN A 289 25.52 21.09 -7.39
C GLN A 289 25.09 20.13 -6.28
N TYR A 290 25.10 20.64 -5.04
CA TYR A 290 24.64 19.93 -3.86
C TYR A 290 23.43 20.65 -3.26
N ASN A 291 22.37 19.89 -2.99
CA ASN A 291 21.18 20.35 -2.29
C ASN A 291 21.14 19.77 -0.88
N ASP A 292 20.47 20.46 0.04
CA ASP A 292 20.27 19.95 1.40
C ASP A 292 19.55 18.60 1.35
N TRP A 293 20.11 17.60 2.02
CA TRP A 293 19.58 16.25 2.01
C TRP A 293 19.82 15.54 3.32
N PHE A 294 18.77 14.89 3.82
CA PHE A 294 18.78 14.23 5.11
C PHE A 294 18.57 12.72 4.94
N PHE A 295 19.17 11.95 5.83
CA PHE A 295 18.81 10.56 6.08
C PHE A 295 18.74 10.33 7.59
N LYS A 296 18.08 9.24 8.00
CA LYS A 296 18.01 8.87 9.43
C LYS A 296 18.66 7.51 9.67
N TYR A 297 19.25 7.38 10.83
CA TYR A 297 19.75 6.12 11.35
C TYR A 297 19.02 5.86 12.66
N LYS A 298 18.05 4.94 12.63
CA LYS A 298 17.29 4.55 13.83
C LYS A 298 17.94 3.34 14.49
N PHE A 299 18.06 3.38 15.81
CA PHE A 299 18.40 2.19 16.57
C PHE A 299 17.15 1.31 16.66
N GLU A 300 17.34 0.03 16.34
CA GLU A 300 16.24 -0.93 16.30
C GLU A 300 15.82 -1.29 17.73
N GLU A 301 16.77 -1.72 18.55
CA GLU A 301 16.54 -2.13 19.93
C GLU A 301 17.11 -1.13 20.95
N PRO A 302 16.51 -1.03 22.16
CA PRO A 302 15.30 -1.71 22.64
C PRO A 302 13.98 -1.03 22.20
N TYR A 303 14.05 -0.06 21.28
CA TYR A 303 12.89 0.77 20.92
C TYR A 303 11.80 0.01 20.16
N LEU A 304 12.16 -0.99 19.37
CA LEU A 304 11.21 -1.89 18.71
C LEU A 304 10.44 -2.71 19.74
N LEU A 305 11.15 -3.30 20.72
CA LEU A 305 10.53 -3.98 21.86
C LEU A 305 9.54 -3.06 22.60
N TYR A 306 9.93 -1.83 22.91
CA TYR A 306 9.06 -0.90 23.64
C TYR A 306 7.79 -0.52 22.85
N ARG A 307 7.91 -0.31 21.53
CA ARG A 307 6.75 -0.09 20.67
C ARG A 307 5.85 -1.32 20.65
N GLN A 308 6.43 -2.50 20.55
CA GLN A 308 5.68 -3.76 20.57
C GLN A 308 4.89 -3.90 21.87
N TRP A 309 5.52 -3.68 23.02
CA TRP A 309 4.85 -3.69 24.32
C TRP A 309 3.71 -2.69 24.41
N ARG A 310 3.91 -1.46 23.93
CA ARG A 310 2.86 -0.44 23.90
C ARG A 310 1.64 -0.88 23.08
N GLU A 311 1.86 -1.32 21.85
CA GLU A 311 0.77 -1.73 20.96
C GLU A 311 0.08 -3.02 21.46
N CYS A 312 0.84 -3.96 22.03
CA CYS A 312 0.30 -5.18 22.63
C CYS A 312 -0.55 -4.88 23.88
N THR A 313 -0.12 -3.96 24.73
CA THR A 313 -0.91 -3.52 25.89
C THR A 313 -2.19 -2.80 25.47
N LYS A 314 -2.13 -1.94 24.44
CA LYS A 314 -3.34 -1.34 23.86
C LYS A 314 -4.30 -2.39 23.31
N ALA A 315 -3.79 -3.39 22.58
CA ALA A 315 -4.59 -4.52 22.09
C ALA A 315 -5.25 -5.28 23.25
N LEU A 316 -4.50 -5.55 24.32
CA LEU A 316 -4.98 -6.21 25.53
C LEU A 316 -6.14 -5.43 26.18
N ILE A 317 -6.02 -4.11 26.30
CA ILE A 317 -7.06 -3.24 26.90
C ILE A 317 -8.35 -3.26 26.09
N VAL A 318 -8.28 -3.25 24.76
CA VAL A 318 -9.47 -3.28 23.88
C VAL A 318 -9.99 -4.69 23.59
N GLY A 319 -9.45 -5.72 24.25
CA GLY A 319 -9.87 -7.12 24.08
C GLY A 319 -9.48 -7.76 22.75
N LYS A 320 -8.50 -7.20 22.04
CA LYS A 320 -7.93 -7.79 20.81
C LYS A 320 -6.73 -8.67 21.16
N PRO A 321 -6.50 -9.79 20.45
CA PRO A 321 -5.31 -10.60 20.65
C PRO A 321 -4.06 -9.77 20.33
N PRO A 322 -3.10 -9.62 21.26
CA PRO A 322 -1.83 -8.97 21.00
C PRO A 322 -1.08 -9.68 19.87
N LYS A 323 -0.46 -8.89 18.98
CA LYS A 323 0.32 -9.41 17.85
C LYS A 323 1.78 -9.01 18.01
N PHE A 324 2.66 -9.98 18.12
CA PHE A 324 4.10 -9.79 18.20
C PHE A 324 4.82 -10.97 17.56
N LYS A 325 6.00 -10.72 17.00
CA LYS A 325 6.82 -11.74 16.30
C LYS A 325 8.26 -11.81 16.79
N LYS A 326 8.83 -10.66 17.19
CA LYS A 326 10.13 -10.59 17.85
C LYS A 326 9.90 -10.56 19.35
N HIS A 327 10.88 -10.96 20.16
CA HIS A 327 10.82 -10.84 21.62
C HIS A 327 9.59 -11.54 22.23
N ALA A 328 9.13 -12.63 21.64
CA ALA A 328 7.93 -13.37 22.01
C ALA A 328 7.94 -13.74 23.49
N LYS A 329 8.99 -14.42 23.98
CA LYS A 329 9.04 -14.89 25.37
C LYS A 329 8.93 -13.74 26.38
N ILE A 330 9.78 -12.73 26.25
CA ILE A 330 9.77 -11.59 27.17
C ILE A 330 8.49 -10.75 27.03
N THR A 331 7.89 -10.70 25.83
CA THR A 331 6.61 -10.02 25.60
C THR A 331 5.45 -10.77 26.24
N GLU A 332 5.44 -12.10 26.22
CA GLU A 332 4.45 -12.90 26.95
C GLU A 332 4.53 -12.64 28.46
N GLU A 333 5.73 -12.63 29.02
CA GLU A 333 5.95 -12.30 30.43
C GLU A 333 5.50 -10.87 30.77
N TYR A 334 5.87 -9.90 29.92
CA TYR A 334 5.43 -8.52 30.04
C TYR A 334 3.89 -8.41 30.00
N LEU A 335 3.23 -9.11 29.08
CA LEU A 335 1.77 -9.06 28.96
C LEU A 335 1.05 -9.72 30.13
N LEU A 336 1.62 -10.76 30.72
CA LEU A 336 1.11 -11.34 31.96
C LEU A 336 1.21 -10.32 33.11
N PHE A 337 2.36 -9.66 33.25
CA PHE A 337 2.56 -8.61 34.23
C PHE A 337 1.60 -7.43 34.02
N ALA A 338 1.50 -6.92 32.79
CA ALA A 338 0.60 -5.84 32.41
C ALA A 338 -0.86 -6.17 32.73
N ARG A 339 -1.30 -7.41 32.44
CA ARG A 339 -2.67 -7.87 32.76
C ARG A 339 -2.95 -7.79 34.27
N GLN A 340 -2.01 -8.21 35.11
CA GLN A 340 -2.16 -8.12 36.56
C GLN A 340 -2.20 -6.67 37.04
N ARG A 341 -1.38 -5.78 36.46
CA ARG A 341 -1.37 -4.35 36.81
C ARG A 341 -2.66 -3.63 36.41
N LEU A 342 -3.15 -3.88 35.20
CA LEU A 342 -4.42 -3.33 34.69
C LEU A 342 -5.62 -3.82 35.50
N ALA A 343 -5.59 -5.07 36.00
CA ALA A 343 -6.64 -5.60 36.87
C ALA A 343 -6.64 -4.96 38.27
N LYS A 344 -5.44 -4.63 38.81
CA LYS A 344 -5.29 -3.97 40.12
C LYS A 344 -5.67 -2.49 40.08
N ASP A 345 -5.39 -1.79 38.98
CA ASP A 345 -5.78 -0.39 38.79
C ASP A 345 -6.56 -0.20 37.46
N PRO A 346 -7.90 -0.27 37.52
CA PRO A 346 -8.72 -0.11 36.32
C PRO A 346 -8.58 1.26 35.64
N LYS A 347 -8.14 2.31 36.35
CA LYS A 347 -7.98 3.65 35.75
C LYS A 347 -6.82 3.68 34.75
N LEU A 348 -5.79 2.86 34.98
CA LEU A 348 -4.62 2.75 34.12
C LEU A 348 -5.02 2.39 32.67
N SER A 349 -6.03 1.55 32.47
CA SER A 349 -6.52 1.19 31.13
C SER A 349 -6.98 2.40 30.31
N LYS A 350 -7.68 3.35 30.95
CA LYS A 350 -8.16 4.57 30.29
C LYS A 350 -6.99 5.50 29.96
N LEU A 351 -6.11 5.72 30.93
CA LEU A 351 -4.91 6.56 30.79
C LEU A 351 -3.96 6.02 29.71
N TYR A 352 -3.74 4.72 29.67
CA TYR A 352 -2.86 4.07 28.68
C TYR A 352 -3.36 4.25 27.25
N ASN A 353 -4.69 4.20 27.03
CA ASN A 353 -5.29 4.49 25.73
C ASN A 353 -5.15 5.97 25.33
N GLN A 354 -4.96 6.85 26.30
CA GLN A 354 -4.63 8.27 26.11
C GLN A 354 -3.12 8.53 26.11
N ASN A 355 -2.29 7.48 26.00
CA ASN A 355 -0.83 7.56 26.04
C ASN A 355 -0.23 8.08 27.35
N HIS A 356 -0.79 7.66 28.50
CA HIS A 356 -0.21 7.91 29.81
C HIS A 356 0.01 6.60 30.59
N GLY A 357 1.15 6.50 31.29
CA GLY A 357 1.57 5.32 32.03
C GLY A 357 2.21 4.22 31.17
N ILE A 358 2.58 4.52 29.93
CA ILE A 358 3.24 3.58 29.01
C ILE A 358 4.65 3.30 29.52
N ILE A 359 5.40 4.37 29.75
CA ILE A 359 6.79 4.35 30.18
C ILE A 359 6.86 3.76 31.60
N ALA A 360 6.00 4.22 32.50
CA ALA A 360 5.92 3.73 33.87
C ALA A 360 5.65 2.22 33.94
N LEU A 361 4.70 1.69 33.15
CA LEU A 361 4.39 0.25 33.15
C LEU A 361 5.55 -0.59 32.60
N ARG A 362 6.23 -0.09 31.56
CA ARG A 362 7.44 -0.72 31.01
C ARG A 362 8.55 -0.77 32.06
N ASP A 363 8.86 0.37 32.66
CA ASP A 363 9.98 0.50 33.60
C ASP A 363 9.70 -0.29 34.90
N GLU A 364 8.44 -0.35 35.34
CA GLU A 364 8.01 -1.20 36.46
C GLU A 364 8.27 -2.70 36.16
N PHE A 365 7.98 -3.15 34.95
CA PHE A 365 8.26 -4.53 34.53
C PHE A 365 9.77 -4.82 34.44
N LEU A 366 10.53 -3.92 33.83
CA LEU A 366 11.98 -4.05 33.72
C LEU A 366 12.64 -4.12 35.10
N ALA A 367 12.20 -3.27 36.04
CA ALA A 367 12.63 -3.31 37.42
C ALA A 367 12.21 -4.61 38.14
N TYR A 368 10.97 -5.08 37.92
CA TYR A 368 10.48 -6.36 38.46
C TYR A 368 11.33 -7.56 38.02
N LYS A 369 11.81 -7.56 36.77
CA LYS A 369 12.71 -8.60 36.24
C LYS A 369 14.19 -8.36 36.57
N ASN A 370 14.53 -7.21 37.15
CA ASN A 370 15.90 -6.76 37.36
C ASN A 370 16.74 -6.77 36.07
N MET A 371 16.18 -6.21 35.00
CA MET A 371 16.78 -6.17 33.67
C MET A 371 16.75 -4.76 33.07
N LYS A 372 17.73 -4.42 32.23
CA LYS A 372 17.65 -3.23 31.38
C LYS A 372 16.89 -3.54 30.10
N GLY A 373 16.46 -2.50 29.40
CA GLY A 373 15.83 -2.63 28.08
C GLY A 373 16.68 -3.39 27.07
N SER A 374 17.99 -3.10 27.02
CA SER A 374 18.96 -3.82 26.19
C SER A 374 19.00 -5.32 26.49
N ASP A 375 18.92 -5.68 27.77
CA ASP A 375 18.93 -7.07 28.21
C ASP A 375 17.61 -7.76 27.83
N ALA A 376 16.49 -7.04 27.97
CA ALA A 376 15.16 -7.53 27.58
C ALA A 376 15.06 -7.73 26.06
N ALA A 377 15.66 -6.84 25.26
CA ALA A 377 15.73 -7.01 23.80
C ALA A 377 16.65 -8.16 23.38
N ASN A 378 17.66 -8.49 24.19
CA ASN A 378 18.53 -9.65 23.98
C ASN A 378 18.04 -10.92 24.69
N PHE A 379 16.87 -10.88 25.35
CA PHE A 379 16.37 -11.96 26.20
C PHE A 379 16.28 -13.29 25.45
N GLU A 380 15.81 -13.27 24.21
CA GLU A 380 15.68 -14.49 23.39
C GLU A 380 17.02 -15.12 23.01
N ASN A 381 18.07 -14.31 22.85
CA ASN A 381 19.42 -14.81 22.56
C ASN A 381 20.05 -15.42 23.82
N ILE A 382 19.78 -14.85 25.00
CA ILE A 382 20.37 -15.25 26.28
C ILE A 382 19.64 -16.48 26.87
N PHE A 383 18.31 -16.50 26.80
CA PHE A 383 17.47 -17.53 27.43
C PHE A 383 16.85 -18.50 26.40
N GLY A 384 17.31 -18.43 25.16
CA GLY A 384 16.91 -19.29 24.05
C GLY A 384 15.55 -18.92 23.46
N ASN A 385 15.47 -18.85 22.14
CA ASN A 385 14.23 -18.69 21.41
C ASN A 385 13.67 -20.07 21.07
N ASP A 386 12.35 -20.27 21.13
CA ASP A 386 11.71 -21.52 20.66
C ASP A 386 11.84 -21.67 19.13
N THR A 387 12.37 -20.65 18.43
CA THR A 387 12.73 -20.75 17.01
C THR A 387 13.98 -21.59 16.76
N SER A 388 14.80 -21.82 17.78
CA SER A 388 15.95 -22.73 17.68
C SER A 388 15.53 -24.19 17.49
N SER A 389 14.27 -24.55 17.79
CA SER A 389 13.72 -25.89 17.58
C SER A 389 13.13 -26.12 16.18
N VAL A 390 13.14 -25.12 15.30
CA VAL A 390 12.56 -25.25 13.95
C VAL A 390 13.49 -26.11 13.09
N SER A 391 13.09 -27.35 12.87
CA SER A 391 13.79 -28.32 12.00
C SER A 391 12.99 -28.69 10.73
N GLY A 392 11.79 -28.14 10.54
CA GLY A 392 10.91 -28.46 9.41
C GLY A 392 9.66 -27.56 9.32
N ASP A 393 8.71 -27.95 8.47
CA ASP A 393 7.46 -27.23 8.15
C ASP A 393 7.67 -25.80 7.61
N VAL A 394 8.76 -25.57 6.88
CA VAL A 394 9.10 -24.25 6.34
C VAL A 394 8.68 -24.11 4.88
N VAL A 395 7.97 -23.04 4.53
CA VAL A 395 7.61 -22.69 3.16
C VAL A 395 8.36 -21.43 2.75
N LEU A 396 9.23 -21.55 1.74
CA LEU A 396 9.93 -20.40 1.15
C LEU A 396 9.06 -19.77 0.06
N VAL A 397 8.76 -18.48 0.18
CA VAL A 397 7.82 -17.75 -0.68
C VAL A 397 8.55 -16.59 -1.36
N PRO A 398 8.88 -16.68 -2.66
CA PRO A 398 9.49 -15.57 -3.38
C PRO A 398 8.54 -14.39 -3.54
N ILE A 399 9.04 -13.18 -3.31
CA ILE A 399 8.40 -11.90 -3.68
C ILE A 399 9.30 -11.27 -4.74
N ALA A 400 8.88 -11.31 -6.00
CA ALA A 400 9.76 -11.04 -7.13
C ALA A 400 8.99 -10.71 -8.41
N THR A 401 9.73 -10.34 -9.46
CA THR A 401 9.25 -10.27 -10.85
C THR A 401 9.92 -11.36 -11.71
N ILE A 402 9.54 -11.42 -12.99
CA ILE A 402 10.17 -12.31 -13.97
C ILE A 402 11.65 -11.93 -14.12
N GLY A 403 12.53 -12.94 -14.24
CA GLY A 403 13.97 -12.73 -14.45
C GLY A 403 14.80 -12.48 -13.19
N CYS A 404 14.18 -12.33 -12.00
CA CYS A 404 14.92 -12.07 -10.74
C CYS A 404 15.80 -13.23 -10.26
N GLY A 405 15.67 -14.44 -10.83
CA GLY A 405 16.47 -15.60 -10.42
C GLY A 405 15.79 -16.57 -9.43
N LYS A 406 14.53 -16.35 -9.06
CA LYS A 406 13.75 -17.20 -8.12
C LYS A 406 13.97 -18.71 -8.32
N THR A 407 13.72 -19.20 -9.54
CA THR A 407 13.82 -20.63 -9.87
C THR A 407 15.25 -21.14 -9.74
N THR A 408 16.24 -20.34 -10.13
CA THR A 408 17.65 -20.71 -10.00
C THR A 408 18.05 -20.79 -8.53
N VAL A 409 17.63 -19.82 -7.70
CA VAL A 409 17.86 -19.86 -6.25
C VAL A 409 17.14 -21.07 -5.63
N GLY A 410 15.87 -21.30 -5.98
CA GLY A 410 15.09 -22.41 -5.47
C GLY A 410 15.71 -23.78 -5.80
N VAL A 411 16.08 -24.02 -7.06
CA VAL A 411 16.70 -25.29 -7.50
C VAL A 411 18.11 -25.47 -6.89
N ALA A 412 18.89 -24.39 -6.74
CA ALA A 412 20.17 -24.49 -6.06
C ALA A 412 20.00 -24.93 -4.59
N LEU A 413 18.96 -24.44 -3.90
CA LEU A 413 18.67 -24.86 -2.54
C LEU A 413 18.26 -26.34 -2.45
N THR A 414 17.52 -26.87 -3.44
CA THR A 414 17.18 -28.31 -3.51
C THR A 414 18.38 -29.19 -3.86
N HIS A 415 19.46 -28.64 -4.43
CA HIS A 415 20.72 -29.37 -4.61
C HIS A 415 21.57 -29.43 -3.35
N LEU A 416 21.46 -28.39 -2.50
CA LEU A 416 22.24 -28.29 -1.26
C LEU A 416 21.61 -29.09 -0.11
N PHE A 417 20.28 -29.20 -0.10
CA PHE A 417 19.52 -29.78 1.00
C PHE A 417 18.41 -30.68 0.47
N ASP A 418 17.92 -31.60 1.32
CA ASP A 418 16.77 -32.47 1.04
C ASP A 418 15.44 -31.69 1.08
N TRP A 419 15.34 -30.66 0.25
CA TRP A 419 14.21 -29.75 0.13
C TRP A 419 13.59 -29.92 -1.25
N ASP A 420 12.34 -29.48 -1.43
CA ASP A 420 11.65 -29.59 -2.71
C ASP A 420 11.02 -28.27 -3.17
N ILE A 421 10.64 -28.16 -4.44
CA ILE A 421 10.17 -26.95 -5.11
C ILE A 421 8.89 -27.18 -5.91
N VAL A 422 7.85 -26.41 -5.61
CA VAL A 422 6.63 -26.35 -6.41
C VAL A 422 6.71 -25.15 -7.35
N GLN A 423 6.86 -25.42 -8.64
CA GLN A 423 6.87 -24.37 -9.66
C GLN A 423 5.46 -24.05 -10.14
N ASN A 424 5.02 -22.82 -9.92
CA ASN A 424 3.70 -22.37 -10.38
C ASN A 424 3.54 -22.52 -11.90
N ASP A 425 4.63 -22.38 -12.65
CA ASP A 425 4.65 -22.52 -14.10
C ASP A 425 4.29 -23.96 -14.54
N ASN A 426 4.52 -25.00 -13.74
CA ASN A 426 4.10 -26.37 -14.07
C ASN A 426 2.61 -26.67 -13.81
N ILE A 427 1.91 -25.81 -13.07
CA ILE A 427 0.52 -26.07 -12.68
C ILE A 427 -0.41 -25.59 -13.78
N GLN A 428 -1.09 -26.53 -14.46
CA GLN A 428 -2.08 -26.22 -15.50
C GLN A 428 -3.52 -26.19 -14.95
N GLY A 429 -4.45 -25.57 -15.70
CA GLY A 429 -5.90 -25.58 -15.42
C GLY A 429 -6.42 -24.43 -14.53
N LYS A 430 -7.70 -24.51 -14.14
CA LYS A 430 -8.35 -23.53 -13.25
C LYS A 430 -7.92 -23.73 -11.79
N GLY A 431 -7.90 -22.65 -11.01
CA GLY A 431 -7.60 -22.71 -9.57
C GLY A 431 -6.11 -22.89 -9.24
N ARG A 432 -5.20 -22.41 -10.11
CA ARG A 432 -3.73 -22.53 -9.92
C ARG A 432 -3.25 -22.13 -8.52
N PRO A 433 -3.70 -21.02 -7.90
CA PRO A 433 -3.26 -20.65 -6.56
C PRO A 433 -3.54 -21.71 -5.49
N ALA A 434 -4.75 -22.28 -5.47
CA ALA A 434 -5.13 -23.31 -4.52
C ALA A 434 -4.38 -24.63 -4.76
N ARG A 435 -4.22 -25.02 -6.04
CA ARG A 435 -3.45 -26.22 -6.42
C ARG A 435 -1.98 -26.11 -6.04
N MET A 436 -1.42 -24.91 -6.14
CA MET A 436 -0.04 -24.67 -5.71
C MET A 436 0.11 -24.92 -4.22
N VAL A 437 -0.79 -24.38 -3.40
CA VAL A 437 -0.75 -24.61 -1.96
C VAL A 437 -0.96 -26.09 -1.65
N GLN A 438 -1.88 -26.77 -2.31
CA GLN A 438 -2.05 -28.23 -2.15
C GLN A 438 -0.77 -29.01 -2.45
N ALA A 439 -0.10 -28.70 -3.58
CA ALA A 439 1.17 -29.35 -3.93
C ALA A 439 2.27 -29.05 -2.89
N VAL A 440 2.34 -27.80 -2.39
CA VAL A 440 3.30 -27.42 -1.34
C VAL A 440 3.02 -28.21 -0.06
N MET A 441 1.76 -28.31 0.37
CA MET A 441 1.39 -29.08 1.56
C MET A 441 1.67 -30.57 1.40
N SER A 442 1.48 -31.14 0.21
CA SER A 442 1.82 -32.54 -0.05
C SER A 442 3.31 -32.82 0.08
N LEU A 443 4.17 -31.94 -0.45
CA LEU A 443 5.63 -32.10 -0.34
C LEU A 443 6.16 -31.80 1.06
N LEU A 444 5.48 -30.93 1.83
CA LEU A 444 5.89 -30.58 3.19
C LEU A 444 5.72 -31.75 4.18
N ILE A 445 5.00 -32.81 3.78
CA ILE A 445 4.92 -34.07 4.53
C ILE A 445 6.25 -34.84 4.46
N GLU A 446 6.95 -34.75 3.32
CA GLU A 446 8.16 -35.52 3.03
C GLU A 446 9.43 -34.70 3.24
N HIS A 447 9.38 -33.39 3.00
CA HIS A 447 10.52 -32.49 3.07
C HIS A 447 10.36 -31.41 4.16
N PRO A 448 11.42 -31.08 4.91
CA PRO A 448 11.38 -30.06 5.95
C PRO A 448 11.16 -28.65 5.40
N VAL A 449 11.50 -28.41 4.13
CA VAL A 449 11.33 -27.13 3.45
C VAL A 449 10.80 -27.33 2.05
N VAL A 450 9.79 -26.54 1.69
CA VAL A 450 9.26 -26.49 0.32
C VAL A 450 9.28 -25.07 -0.23
N ILE A 451 9.86 -24.89 -1.42
CA ILE A 451 9.87 -23.61 -2.12
C ILE A 451 8.61 -23.47 -2.99
N ALA A 452 7.81 -22.45 -2.69
CA ALA A 452 6.62 -22.10 -3.47
C ALA A 452 7.00 -21.13 -4.60
N ASP A 453 7.64 -21.61 -5.68
CA ASP A 453 8.15 -20.79 -6.80
C ASP A 453 7.02 -20.14 -7.64
N ARG A 454 6.57 -18.99 -7.13
CA ARG A 454 5.64 -18.04 -7.74
C ARG A 454 6.16 -16.62 -7.51
N ASN A 455 5.83 -15.69 -8.39
CA ASN A 455 6.31 -14.31 -8.29
C ASN A 455 5.79 -13.55 -7.05
N ASN A 456 4.51 -13.74 -6.66
CA ASN A 456 3.87 -13.01 -5.56
C ASN A 456 4.12 -11.47 -5.58
N SER A 457 4.09 -10.88 -6.78
CA SER A 457 4.46 -9.48 -7.02
C SER A 457 3.49 -8.49 -6.39
N GLU A 458 2.22 -8.88 -6.19
CA GLU A 458 1.18 -8.04 -5.62
C GLU A 458 0.80 -8.47 -4.19
N ARG A 459 0.38 -7.52 -3.34
CA ARG A 459 -0.07 -7.80 -1.95
C ARG A 459 -1.17 -8.86 -1.91
N ARG A 460 -2.15 -8.81 -2.82
CA ARG A 460 -3.23 -9.81 -2.89
C ARG A 460 -2.73 -11.24 -3.12
N GLU A 461 -1.61 -11.40 -3.84
CA GLU A 461 -1.02 -12.71 -4.10
C GLU A 461 -0.35 -13.25 -2.83
N ARG A 462 0.32 -12.37 -2.07
CA ARG A 462 0.92 -12.68 -0.77
C ARG A 462 -0.14 -12.99 0.29
N GLU A 463 -1.19 -12.18 0.35
CA GLU A 463 -2.34 -12.43 1.22
C GLU A 463 -2.95 -13.81 0.96
N GLN A 464 -3.12 -14.19 -0.31
CA GLN A 464 -3.68 -15.49 -0.66
C GLN A 464 -2.78 -16.65 -0.21
N ILE A 465 -1.47 -16.62 -0.51
CA ILE A 465 -0.60 -17.76 -0.17
C ILE A 465 -0.44 -17.90 1.35
N ILE A 466 -0.32 -16.79 2.09
CA ILE A 466 -0.24 -16.80 3.55
C ILE A 466 -1.52 -17.40 4.15
N LYS A 467 -2.69 -16.92 3.72
CA LYS A 467 -3.98 -17.43 4.22
C LYS A 467 -4.15 -18.91 3.92
N ASP A 468 -3.94 -19.31 2.67
CA ASP A 468 -4.24 -20.68 2.24
C ASP A 468 -3.28 -21.70 2.87
N VAL A 469 -2.00 -21.34 3.10
CA VAL A 469 -1.03 -22.19 3.82
C VAL A 469 -1.43 -22.30 5.29
N LEU A 470 -1.65 -21.17 5.99
CA LEU A 470 -1.97 -21.18 7.42
C LEU A 470 -3.34 -21.81 7.75
N MET A 471 -4.26 -21.83 6.78
CA MET A 471 -5.53 -22.57 6.92
C MET A 471 -5.33 -24.09 6.91
N GLN A 472 -4.37 -24.59 6.12
CA GLN A 472 -4.12 -26.03 5.98
C GLN A 472 -3.09 -26.53 6.99
N HIS A 473 -2.07 -25.72 7.30
CA HIS A 473 -1.00 -26.04 8.22
C HIS A 473 -0.71 -24.85 9.14
N LYS A 474 -1.44 -24.79 10.26
CA LYS A 474 -1.40 -23.64 11.19
C LYS A 474 -0.02 -23.33 11.77
N ASN A 475 0.84 -24.36 11.86
CA ASN A 475 2.18 -24.24 12.44
C ASN A 475 3.29 -24.07 11.37
N ALA A 476 2.93 -23.99 10.08
CA ALA A 476 3.92 -23.84 9.02
C ALA A 476 4.61 -22.47 9.14
N ARG A 477 5.92 -22.43 8.92
CA ARG A 477 6.72 -21.20 8.94
C ARG A 477 6.86 -20.66 7.53
N LEU A 478 6.39 -19.45 7.29
CA LEU A 478 6.43 -18.78 6.00
C LEU A 478 7.63 -17.82 5.94
N VAL A 479 8.63 -18.12 5.12
CA VAL A 479 9.80 -17.25 4.92
C VAL A 479 9.70 -16.57 3.56
N ALA A 480 9.64 -15.25 3.53
CA ALA A 480 9.64 -14.51 2.27
C ALA A 480 11.06 -14.37 1.73
N LEU A 481 11.27 -14.75 0.47
CA LEU A 481 12.47 -14.44 -0.30
C LEU A 481 12.20 -13.16 -1.11
N ASN A 482 12.48 -12.00 -0.51
CA ASN A 482 12.12 -10.70 -1.07
C ASN A 482 13.21 -10.20 -2.02
N PHE A 483 13.05 -10.41 -3.33
CA PHE A 483 13.93 -9.82 -4.33
C PHE A 483 13.61 -8.34 -4.46
N ALA A 484 14.35 -7.50 -3.73
CA ALA A 484 13.99 -6.11 -3.48
C ALA A 484 14.09 -5.21 -4.73
N HIS A 485 12.97 -4.59 -5.13
CA HIS A 485 12.90 -3.65 -6.26
C HIS A 485 13.32 -2.21 -5.90
N GLY A 486 14.53 -2.06 -5.35
CA GLY A 486 15.07 -0.75 -4.95
C GLY A 486 15.34 0.19 -6.13
N ASP A 487 16.15 -0.26 -7.10
CA ASP A 487 16.42 0.44 -8.36
C ASP A 487 15.64 -0.24 -9.50
N ILE A 488 14.46 0.28 -9.80
CA ILE A 488 13.57 -0.33 -10.80
C ILE A 488 14.21 -0.33 -12.19
N ASP A 489 15.02 0.67 -12.53
CA ASP A 489 15.61 0.79 -13.86
C ASP A 489 16.76 -0.20 -14.04
N GLU A 490 17.62 -0.34 -13.05
CA GLU A 490 18.69 -1.33 -13.07
C GLU A 490 18.13 -2.75 -13.03
N ILE A 491 17.11 -3.01 -12.21
CA ILE A 491 16.46 -4.32 -12.15
C ILE A 491 15.77 -4.64 -13.45
N ARG A 492 15.14 -3.66 -14.11
CA ARG A 492 14.59 -3.81 -15.45
C ARG A 492 15.69 -4.20 -16.44
N ARG A 493 16.86 -3.54 -16.40
CA ARG A 493 18.01 -3.87 -17.27
C ARG A 493 18.50 -5.30 -17.04
N VAL A 494 18.85 -5.65 -15.80
CA VAL A 494 19.43 -6.95 -15.45
C VAL A 494 18.47 -8.11 -15.71
N THR A 495 17.21 -7.98 -15.31
CA THR A 495 16.23 -9.07 -15.53
C THR A 495 16.00 -9.31 -17.02
N ARG A 496 15.97 -8.26 -17.85
CA ARG A 496 15.85 -8.39 -19.31
C ARG A 496 17.05 -9.09 -19.91
N GLU A 497 18.27 -8.68 -19.56
CA GLU A 497 19.50 -9.33 -20.02
C GLU A 497 19.53 -10.82 -19.66
N ARG A 498 19.15 -11.17 -18.43
CA ARG A 498 19.10 -12.58 -17.97
C ARG A 498 18.09 -13.41 -18.74
N VAL A 499 16.88 -12.87 -18.98
CA VAL A 499 15.84 -13.58 -19.73
C VAL A 499 16.26 -13.78 -21.19
N LEU A 500 16.88 -12.76 -21.82
CA LEU A 500 17.40 -12.86 -23.19
C LEU A 500 18.56 -13.86 -23.29
N LYS A 501 19.52 -13.83 -22.36
CA LYS A 501 20.69 -14.73 -22.34
C LYS A 501 20.29 -16.19 -22.09
N ARG A 502 19.22 -16.44 -21.32
CA ARG A 502 18.68 -17.78 -21.05
C ARG A 502 17.94 -18.39 -22.25
N GLY A 503 17.56 -17.59 -23.25
CA GLY A 503 16.95 -18.07 -24.49
C GLY A 503 15.70 -18.95 -24.25
N ASP A 504 15.57 -20.04 -25.00
CA ASP A 504 14.45 -20.97 -24.93
C ASP A 504 14.53 -21.99 -23.77
N ASN A 505 15.55 -21.87 -22.90
CA ASN A 505 15.67 -22.64 -21.65
C ASN A 505 14.86 -22.02 -20.50
N HIS A 506 14.02 -21.03 -20.79
CA HIS A 506 13.04 -20.48 -19.86
C HIS A 506 11.66 -21.12 -20.09
N GLN A 507 11.09 -21.74 -19.06
CA GLN A 507 9.86 -22.57 -19.09
C GLN A 507 8.64 -21.88 -19.73
N THR A 508 8.51 -20.57 -19.51
CA THR A 508 7.38 -19.75 -19.97
C THR A 508 7.75 -18.77 -21.10
N ILE A 509 9.03 -18.66 -21.47
CA ILE A 509 9.53 -17.55 -22.29
C ILE A 509 10.42 -18.08 -23.42
N GLN A 510 9.92 -18.00 -24.67
CA GLN A 510 10.69 -18.31 -25.87
C GLN A 510 11.39 -17.03 -26.37
N ALA A 511 12.47 -16.63 -25.68
CA ALA A 511 13.15 -15.36 -25.94
C ALA A 511 13.80 -15.28 -27.33
N ALA A 512 14.12 -16.42 -27.96
CA ALA A 512 14.75 -16.47 -29.28
C ALA A 512 13.77 -16.19 -30.44
N SER A 513 12.46 -16.41 -30.23
CA SER A 513 11.45 -16.30 -31.29
C SER A 513 10.51 -15.08 -31.21
N ASP A 514 10.43 -14.36 -30.07
CA ASP A 514 9.52 -13.19 -29.95
C ASP A 514 9.89 -12.17 -28.83
N GLY A 515 11.09 -11.60 -28.89
CA GLY A 515 11.66 -10.74 -27.81
C GLY A 515 10.80 -9.55 -27.33
N ASN A 516 10.00 -8.92 -28.22
CA ASN A 516 9.16 -7.77 -27.84
C ASN A 516 7.98 -8.16 -26.94
N LYS A 517 7.37 -9.34 -27.14
CA LYS A 517 6.28 -9.83 -26.28
C LYS A 517 6.79 -10.17 -24.88
N VAL A 518 8.00 -10.72 -24.80
CA VAL A 518 8.66 -11.03 -23.54
C VAL A 518 8.88 -9.77 -22.71
N ILE A 519 9.40 -8.71 -23.33
CA ILE A 519 9.59 -7.40 -22.69
C ILE A 519 8.25 -6.85 -22.19
N GLY A 520 7.18 -6.93 -22.98
CA GLY A 520 5.85 -6.47 -22.57
C GLY A 520 5.28 -7.21 -21.34
N ILE A 521 5.51 -8.52 -21.24
CA ILE A 521 5.10 -9.31 -20.06
C ILE A 521 5.93 -8.92 -18.84
N MET A 522 7.25 -8.78 -18.99
CA MET A 522 8.14 -8.36 -17.90
C MET A 522 7.75 -6.98 -17.37
N GLU A 523 7.46 -6.02 -18.25
CA GLU A 523 6.98 -4.69 -17.86
C GLU A 523 5.66 -4.74 -17.12
N ASN A 524 4.74 -5.63 -17.48
CA ASN A 524 3.49 -5.79 -16.74
C ASN A 524 3.73 -6.29 -15.30
N PHE A 525 4.70 -7.18 -15.08
CA PHE A 525 5.07 -7.62 -13.72
C PHE A 525 5.78 -6.52 -12.93
N ILE A 526 6.70 -5.78 -13.55
CA ILE A 526 7.40 -4.66 -12.90
C ILE A 526 6.42 -3.54 -12.54
N SER A 527 5.53 -3.15 -13.46
CA SER A 527 4.58 -2.04 -13.24
C SER A 527 3.52 -2.32 -12.18
N ARG A 528 3.16 -3.60 -11.94
CA ARG A 528 2.22 -3.99 -10.88
C ARG A 528 2.91 -4.46 -9.59
N PHE A 529 4.23 -4.47 -9.53
CA PHE A 529 4.96 -4.90 -8.35
C PHE A 529 4.64 -3.98 -7.15
N GLN A 530 4.33 -4.58 -6.01
CA GLN A 530 4.09 -3.89 -4.75
C GLN A 530 5.14 -4.36 -3.74
N PRO A 531 6.03 -3.46 -3.25
CA PRO A 531 7.08 -3.81 -2.31
C PRO A 531 6.57 -4.59 -1.10
N CYS A 532 7.40 -5.50 -0.58
CA CYS A 532 7.16 -6.16 0.69
C CYS A 532 7.21 -5.13 1.83
N ASP A 533 6.25 -5.19 2.74
CA ASP A 533 6.15 -4.31 3.91
C ASP A 533 5.87 -5.14 5.17
N PRO A 534 6.92 -5.72 5.81
CA PRO A 534 6.77 -6.69 6.91
C PRO A 534 5.97 -6.19 8.12
N ASP A 535 5.84 -4.87 8.26
CA ASP A 535 5.10 -4.20 9.34
C ASP A 535 3.60 -4.05 9.06
N SER A 536 3.15 -4.37 7.84
CA SER A 536 1.77 -4.19 7.39
C SER A 536 1.17 -5.46 6.79
N SER A 537 -0.12 -5.69 7.05
CA SER A 537 -0.84 -6.81 6.44
C SER A 537 -0.97 -6.66 4.92
N PRO A 538 -0.64 -7.69 4.11
CA PRO A 538 -0.53 -9.09 4.49
C PRO A 538 0.87 -9.58 4.84
N ASP A 539 1.90 -8.76 4.64
CA ASP A 539 3.31 -9.18 4.75
C ASP A 539 3.71 -9.36 6.23
N ASP A 540 2.94 -8.76 7.15
CA ASP A 540 2.88 -9.13 8.57
C ASP A 540 2.46 -10.59 8.83
N GLY A 541 2.19 -11.40 7.81
CA GLY A 541 1.97 -12.83 7.91
C GLY A 541 3.22 -13.72 7.71
N PHE A 542 4.34 -13.18 7.22
CA PHE A 542 5.59 -13.96 7.09
C PHE A 542 6.37 -14.02 8.42
N ASP A 543 6.86 -15.19 8.81
CA ASP A 543 7.68 -15.35 10.03
C ASP A 543 9.05 -14.67 9.88
N PHE A 544 9.61 -14.69 8.68
CA PHE A 544 10.92 -14.13 8.37
C PHE A 544 10.97 -13.62 6.93
N VAL A 545 11.72 -12.54 6.70
CA VAL A 545 11.90 -11.96 5.36
C VAL A 545 13.39 -11.85 5.10
N ILE A 546 13.84 -12.45 3.99
CA ILE A 546 15.22 -12.41 3.53
C ILE A 546 15.26 -11.50 2.30
N ASP A 547 15.88 -10.33 2.43
CA ASP A 547 16.03 -9.40 1.32
C ASP A 547 17.15 -9.85 0.38
N LEU A 548 16.78 -10.15 -0.87
CA LEU A 548 17.67 -10.56 -1.95
C LEU A 548 17.84 -9.43 -2.95
N ASP A 549 18.99 -9.36 -3.60
CA ASP A 549 19.25 -8.36 -4.64
C ASP A 549 19.11 -9.00 -6.03
N PRO A 550 18.04 -8.68 -6.78
CA PRO A 550 17.86 -9.23 -8.12
C PRO A 550 18.91 -8.76 -9.14
N SER A 551 19.68 -7.70 -8.85
CA SER A 551 20.80 -7.26 -9.70
C SER A 551 22.06 -8.12 -9.53
N GLN A 552 22.24 -8.73 -8.35
CA GLN A 552 23.38 -9.58 -8.02
C GLN A 552 23.23 -10.99 -8.59
N GLU A 553 24.34 -11.70 -8.79
CA GLU A 553 24.34 -13.08 -9.25
C GLU A 553 23.56 -14.00 -8.31
N SER A 554 22.94 -15.06 -8.85
CA SER A 554 22.15 -16.01 -8.06
C SER A 554 22.96 -16.64 -6.93
N ARG A 555 24.27 -16.80 -7.10
CA ARG A 555 25.19 -17.34 -6.10
C ARG A 555 25.28 -16.50 -4.83
N VAL A 556 25.29 -15.18 -4.96
CA VAL A 556 25.27 -14.24 -3.81
C VAL A 556 23.95 -14.37 -3.07
N ASN A 557 22.84 -14.48 -3.81
CA ASN A 557 21.52 -14.63 -3.22
C ASN A 557 21.34 -15.98 -2.53
N VAL A 558 21.86 -17.09 -3.08
CA VAL A 558 21.82 -18.42 -2.44
C VAL A 558 22.58 -18.39 -1.12
N GLU A 559 23.81 -17.87 -1.09
CA GLU A 559 24.60 -17.75 0.14
C GLU A 559 23.90 -16.91 1.19
N LYS A 560 23.26 -15.80 0.78
CA LYS A 560 22.47 -14.98 1.69
C LYS A 560 21.30 -15.73 2.28
N VAL A 561 20.55 -16.50 1.46
CA VAL A 561 19.45 -17.34 1.96
C VAL A 561 19.97 -18.36 2.97
N VAL A 562 21.04 -19.09 2.64
CA VAL A 562 21.63 -20.12 3.50
C VAL A 562 22.14 -19.52 4.82
N THR A 563 22.86 -18.40 4.77
CA THR A 563 23.41 -17.71 5.94
C THR A 563 22.30 -17.20 6.86
N GLU A 564 21.28 -16.56 6.30
CA GLU A 564 20.16 -16.03 7.08
C GLU A 564 19.28 -17.14 7.67
N LEU A 565 19.06 -18.24 6.93
CA LEU A 565 18.33 -19.40 7.44
C LEU A 565 19.12 -20.15 8.51
N HIS A 566 20.44 -20.34 8.36
CA HIS A 566 21.28 -20.94 9.40
C HIS A 566 21.26 -20.09 10.68
N ARG A 567 21.40 -18.77 10.55
CA ARG A 567 21.34 -17.83 11.67
C ARG A 567 19.99 -17.87 12.39
N LYS A 568 18.89 -17.98 11.65
CA LYS A 568 17.53 -17.91 12.20
C LYS A 568 16.98 -19.26 12.69
N TYR A 569 17.30 -20.33 11.95
CA TYR A 569 16.85 -21.71 12.15
C TYR A 569 18.06 -22.66 12.06
N PRO A 570 18.93 -22.69 13.07
CA PRO A 570 20.19 -23.45 13.02
C PRO A 570 19.98 -24.96 12.87
N LEU A 571 18.85 -25.51 13.35
CA LEU A 571 18.52 -26.93 13.14
C LEU A 571 18.07 -27.26 11.72
N LEU A 572 17.62 -26.25 10.96
CA LEU A 572 17.22 -26.42 9.56
C LEU A 572 18.44 -26.56 8.63
N ILE A 573 19.54 -25.89 8.98
CA ILE A 573 20.82 -25.95 8.28
C ILE A 573 21.91 -26.14 9.35
N PRO A 574 22.12 -27.36 9.88
CA PRO A 574 23.06 -27.57 10.98
C PRO A 574 24.52 -27.35 10.56
N ASN A 575 24.85 -27.67 9.31
CA ASN A 575 26.18 -27.49 8.73
C ASN A 575 26.10 -26.52 7.56
N MET A 576 26.92 -25.47 7.60
CA MET A 576 27.01 -24.52 6.50
C MET A 576 27.71 -25.18 5.29
N PRO A 577 27.10 -25.13 4.09
CA PRO A 577 27.77 -25.56 2.86
C PRO A 577 29.05 -24.74 2.60
N SER A 578 30.05 -25.38 2.00
CA SER A 578 31.28 -24.70 1.59
C SER A 578 31.02 -23.77 0.39
N ALA A 579 31.98 -22.87 0.10
CA ALA A 579 31.90 -22.03 -1.10
C ALA A 579 31.79 -22.86 -2.39
N GLU A 580 32.50 -24.00 -2.43
CA GLU A 580 32.51 -24.95 -3.55
C GLU A 580 31.16 -25.66 -3.72
N ASP A 581 30.50 -26.04 -2.62
CA ASP A 581 29.15 -26.63 -2.65
C ASP A 581 28.13 -25.64 -3.21
N LEU A 582 28.20 -24.38 -2.76
CA LEU A 582 27.31 -23.31 -3.22
C LEU A 582 27.52 -23.03 -4.71
N ASP A 583 28.77 -23.04 -5.19
CA ASP A 583 29.08 -22.87 -6.62
C ASP A 583 28.57 -24.04 -7.45
N ALA A 584 28.79 -25.28 -6.99
CA ALA A 584 28.31 -26.48 -7.65
C ALA A 584 26.77 -26.54 -7.73
N ALA A 585 26.09 -26.17 -6.64
CA ALA A 585 24.62 -26.14 -6.59
C ALA A 585 24.03 -25.12 -7.58
N VAL A 586 24.59 -23.91 -7.64
CA VAL A 586 24.16 -22.87 -8.59
C VAL A 586 24.46 -23.27 -10.03
N LYS A 587 25.63 -23.87 -10.28
CA LYS A 587 26.01 -24.40 -11.58
C LYS A 587 25.03 -25.48 -12.04
N GLY A 588 24.73 -26.47 -11.19
CA GLY A 588 23.73 -27.50 -11.48
C GLY A 588 22.33 -26.90 -11.73
N ALA A 589 21.93 -25.90 -10.96
CA ALA A 589 20.65 -25.20 -11.16
C ALA A 589 20.56 -24.43 -12.51
N ILE A 590 21.69 -24.14 -13.14
CA ILE A 590 21.77 -23.49 -14.46
C ILE A 590 21.93 -24.51 -15.58
N GLU A 591 22.76 -25.53 -15.39
CA GLU A 591 23.15 -26.52 -16.41
C GLU A 591 22.17 -27.70 -16.51
N ASP A 592 21.69 -28.24 -15.37
CA ASP A 592 20.85 -29.44 -15.32
C ASP A 592 19.34 -29.10 -15.37
N TYR A 593 19.00 -27.82 -15.33
CA TYR A 593 17.61 -27.38 -15.34
C TYR A 593 16.96 -27.54 -16.72
N THR A 594 16.17 -28.60 -16.87
CA THR A 594 15.31 -28.81 -18.05
C THR A 594 13.85 -28.49 -17.70
N PRO A 595 13.20 -27.52 -18.38
CA PRO A 595 11.79 -27.20 -18.10
C PRO A 595 10.88 -28.39 -18.48
N THR A 596 10.16 -28.93 -17.49
CA THR A 596 9.25 -30.10 -17.64
C THR A 596 8.04 -29.80 -18.52
N ILE A 597 7.62 -28.54 -18.64
CA ILE A 597 6.48 -28.10 -19.46
C ILE A 597 6.87 -26.79 -20.19
N LYS A 598 6.87 -26.79 -21.52
CA LYS A 598 7.06 -25.57 -22.33
C LYS A 598 5.71 -24.91 -22.61
N HIS A 599 5.49 -23.71 -22.10
CA HIS A 599 4.29 -22.92 -22.47
C HIS A 599 4.50 -22.23 -23.81
N LYS A 600 3.59 -22.43 -24.77
CA LYS A 600 3.47 -21.51 -25.91
C LYS A 600 2.88 -20.20 -25.38
N ILE A 601 3.64 -19.11 -25.47
CA ILE A 601 3.14 -17.77 -25.18
C ILE A 601 1.96 -17.52 -26.12
N PRO A 602 0.72 -17.32 -25.63
CA PRO A 602 -0.38 -16.97 -26.51
C PRO A 602 -0.11 -15.59 -27.10
N ASP A 603 -0.24 -15.46 -28.42
CA ASP A 603 -0.15 -14.19 -29.13
C ASP A 603 -1.21 -13.19 -28.63
N ARG A 604 -0.84 -12.46 -27.58
CA ARG A 604 -1.55 -11.30 -27.09
C ARG A 604 -0.72 -10.07 -27.41
N THR A 605 -0.65 -9.76 -28.71
CA THR A 605 -0.30 -8.42 -29.16
C THR A 605 -1.23 -7.43 -28.47
N SER A 606 -0.65 -6.48 -27.74
CA SER A 606 -1.39 -5.38 -27.13
C SER A 606 -2.15 -4.61 -28.20
N LYS A 607 -3.46 -4.39 -27.98
CA LYS A 607 -4.40 -3.60 -28.80
C LYS A 607 -3.91 -2.20 -29.23
N LYS A 608 -2.76 -1.73 -28.75
CA LYS A 608 -2.16 -0.43 -29.08
C LYS A 608 -1.14 -0.49 -30.22
N GLU A 609 -0.44 -1.60 -30.44
CA GLU A 609 0.53 -1.72 -31.55
C GLU A 609 -0.10 -2.25 -32.84
N GLN A 610 -1.19 -3.02 -32.77
CA GLN A 610 -1.98 -3.38 -33.96
C GLN A 610 -2.54 -2.15 -34.70
N LYS A 611 -2.83 -1.05 -33.98
CA LYS A 611 -3.28 0.20 -34.60
C LYS A 611 -2.22 0.92 -35.43
N ARG A 612 -0.93 0.62 -35.26
CA ARG A 612 0.16 1.28 -35.99
C ARG A 612 0.63 0.51 -37.22
N LEU A 613 0.39 -0.81 -37.28
CA LEU A 613 0.77 -1.66 -38.41
C LEU A 613 -0.40 -2.03 -39.33
N GLU A 614 -1.67 -1.85 -38.92
CA GLU A 614 -2.87 -2.09 -39.75
C GLU A 614 -3.16 -1.00 -40.81
N ILE A 615 -2.26 -0.02 -41.04
CA ILE A 615 -2.40 0.91 -42.19
C ILE A 615 -1.77 0.33 -43.47
N GLN A 616 -0.95 -0.73 -43.40
CA GLN A 616 -0.34 -1.29 -44.60
C GLN A 616 -0.56 -2.81 -44.70
N GLN A 617 -1.56 -3.14 -45.54
CA GLN A 617 -1.69 -4.34 -46.36
C GLN A 617 -2.24 -5.64 -45.71
N SER A 618 -3.58 -5.71 -45.75
CA SER A 618 -4.42 -6.74 -46.41
C SER A 618 -4.21 -8.26 -46.20
N ASN A 619 -5.32 -8.87 -45.78
CA ASN A 619 -5.91 -10.18 -46.19
C ASN A 619 -5.39 -11.50 -45.57
N GLU A 620 -6.00 -11.93 -44.44
CA GLU A 620 -6.69 -13.24 -44.25
C GLU A 620 -7.30 -13.39 -42.82
N PRO A 621 -8.32 -14.27 -42.57
CA PRO A 621 -9.33 -14.08 -41.53
C PRO A 621 -8.95 -14.60 -40.12
N LYS A 622 -9.14 -13.76 -39.08
CA LYS A 622 -9.03 -14.11 -37.65
C LYS A 622 -10.17 -15.06 -37.20
N LYS A 623 -9.86 -16.15 -36.50
CA LYS A 623 -10.85 -17.07 -35.89
C LYS A 623 -11.81 -16.32 -34.93
N LYS A 624 -13.13 -16.40 -35.17
CA LYS A 624 -14.20 -15.79 -34.36
C LYS A 624 -14.23 -16.41 -32.94
N LYS A 625 -14.48 -15.58 -31.92
CA LYS A 625 -14.67 -16.04 -30.52
C LYS A 625 -16.01 -16.80 -30.39
N PRO A 626 -16.13 -17.80 -29.50
CA PRO A 626 -17.36 -18.58 -29.38
C PRO A 626 -18.47 -17.80 -28.66
N LEU A 627 -19.73 -18.05 -29.06
CA LEU A 627 -20.95 -17.49 -28.48
C LEU A 627 -21.10 -17.88 -26.99
N GLU A 628 -21.34 -16.90 -26.12
CA GLU A 628 -21.57 -17.10 -24.67
C GLU A 628 -23.06 -17.12 -24.34
N TYR A 629 -23.85 -16.22 -24.93
CA TYR A 629 -25.31 -16.26 -24.86
C TYR A 629 -25.96 -15.46 -26.00
N MET A 630 -27.20 -15.81 -26.33
CA MET A 630 -28.06 -15.04 -27.23
C MET A 630 -29.01 -14.16 -26.41
N SER A 631 -29.19 -12.90 -26.81
CA SER A 631 -30.02 -11.96 -26.07
C SER A 631 -30.75 -10.95 -26.94
N ILE A 632 -31.81 -10.35 -26.41
CA ILE A 632 -32.49 -9.20 -27.00
C ILE A 632 -32.12 -7.98 -26.17
N SER A 633 -31.29 -7.09 -26.71
CA SER A 633 -30.99 -5.81 -26.07
C SER A 633 -32.15 -4.84 -26.27
N VAL A 634 -32.58 -4.20 -25.19
CA VAL A 634 -33.66 -3.21 -25.22
C VAL A 634 -33.13 -1.83 -24.78
N PRO A 635 -33.67 -0.73 -25.32
CA PRO A 635 -33.12 0.58 -25.05
C PRO A 635 -33.39 1.04 -23.60
N ALA A 636 -32.33 1.50 -22.94
CA ALA A 636 -32.32 1.72 -21.50
C ALA A 636 -33.15 2.92 -21.05
N LYS A 637 -33.33 3.92 -21.92
CA LYS A 637 -34.11 5.12 -21.61
C LYS A 637 -35.58 4.75 -21.34
N GLU A 638 -36.15 3.92 -22.19
CA GLU A 638 -37.54 3.48 -22.15
C GLU A 638 -37.80 2.56 -20.95
N ILE A 639 -36.86 1.68 -20.61
CA ILE A 639 -36.93 0.84 -19.40
C ILE A 639 -36.93 1.70 -18.14
N ASN A 640 -36.03 2.68 -18.04
CA ASN A 640 -35.94 3.55 -16.88
C ASN A 640 -37.20 4.41 -16.72
N VAL A 641 -37.72 4.99 -17.81
CA VAL A 641 -38.99 5.75 -17.79
C VAL A 641 -40.16 4.86 -17.35
N THR A 642 -40.23 3.62 -17.85
CA THR A 642 -41.32 2.68 -17.50
C THR A 642 -41.26 2.28 -16.02
N LEU A 643 -40.07 2.05 -15.47
CA LEU A 643 -39.87 1.78 -14.05
C LEU A 643 -40.22 3.00 -13.19
N GLU A 644 -39.78 4.19 -13.56
CA GLU A 644 -40.12 5.43 -12.85
C GLU A 644 -41.63 5.63 -12.78
N LEU A 645 -42.35 5.44 -13.89
CA LEU A 645 -43.81 5.52 -13.93
C LEU A 645 -44.48 4.46 -13.06
N ALA A 646 -44.01 3.22 -13.10
CA ALA A 646 -44.60 2.12 -12.33
C ALA A 646 -44.49 2.31 -10.80
N PHE A 647 -43.43 2.98 -10.36
CA PHE A 647 -43.21 3.28 -8.96
C PHE A 647 -43.63 4.69 -8.56
N LYS A 648 -43.99 5.60 -9.47
CA LYS A 648 -44.42 6.97 -9.13
C LYS A 648 -45.69 6.96 -8.27
N GLY A 649 -45.67 7.69 -7.14
CA GLY A 649 -46.84 7.85 -6.27
C GLY A 649 -47.25 6.62 -5.44
N VAL A 650 -46.47 5.54 -5.50
CA VAL A 650 -46.68 4.32 -4.70
C VAL A 650 -46.20 4.51 -3.25
N ASP A 651 -46.73 3.72 -2.32
CA ASP A 651 -46.36 3.77 -0.90
C ASP A 651 -44.86 3.47 -0.65
N SER A 652 -44.38 3.88 0.53
CA SER A 652 -42.96 3.81 0.88
C SER A 652 -42.43 2.38 1.02
N GLN A 653 -43.28 1.42 1.37
CA GLN A 653 -42.89 0.02 1.54
C GLN A 653 -42.64 -0.62 0.18
N THR A 654 -43.53 -0.40 -0.78
CA THR A 654 -43.43 -0.95 -2.15
C THR A 654 -42.30 -0.28 -2.97
N GLN A 655 -42.02 1.01 -2.77
CA GLN A 655 -40.92 1.70 -3.46
C GLN A 655 -39.52 1.44 -2.85
N ARG A 656 -39.44 0.86 -1.64
CA ARG A 656 -38.22 0.82 -0.84
C ARG A 656 -37.03 0.24 -1.61
N PHE A 657 -37.23 -0.92 -2.23
CA PHE A 657 -36.15 -1.62 -2.92
C PHE A 657 -35.73 -0.90 -4.21
N TYR A 658 -36.68 -0.34 -4.96
CA TYR A 658 -36.38 0.47 -6.15
C TYR A 658 -35.53 1.69 -5.81
N LYS A 659 -35.91 2.45 -4.76
CA LYS A 659 -35.12 3.60 -4.27
C LYS A 659 -33.74 3.21 -3.77
N GLN A 660 -33.62 2.05 -3.11
CA GLN A 660 -32.34 1.51 -2.69
C GLN A 660 -31.43 1.25 -3.89
N LEU A 661 -31.94 0.62 -4.96
CA LEU A 661 -31.17 0.39 -6.19
C LEU A 661 -30.74 1.70 -6.86
N GLN A 662 -31.59 2.74 -6.85
CA GLN A 662 -31.24 4.07 -7.36
C GLN A 662 -30.12 4.74 -6.53
N GLN A 663 -30.28 4.79 -5.20
CA GLN A 663 -29.32 5.45 -4.29
C GLN A 663 -27.95 4.76 -4.30
N THR A 664 -27.94 3.44 -4.39
CA THR A 664 -26.70 2.64 -4.45
C THR A 664 -26.12 2.51 -5.86
N ARG A 665 -26.77 3.10 -6.87
CA ARG A 665 -26.39 3.03 -8.29
C ARG A 665 -26.27 1.59 -8.82
N ARG A 666 -27.20 0.72 -8.41
CA ARG A 666 -27.23 -0.72 -8.74
C ARG A 666 -28.28 -1.11 -9.78
N ILE A 667 -28.99 -0.14 -10.36
CA ILE A 667 -29.75 -0.36 -11.60
C ILE A 667 -28.75 -0.56 -12.75
N GLN A 668 -28.97 -1.60 -13.58
CA GLN A 668 -28.07 -1.92 -14.67
C GLN A 668 -28.02 -0.79 -15.72
N PRO A 669 -26.83 -0.48 -16.28
CA PRO A 669 -26.71 0.55 -17.31
C PRO A 669 -27.20 0.09 -18.69
N LEU A 670 -27.31 -1.22 -18.90
CA LEU A 670 -27.76 -1.86 -20.13
C LEU A 670 -28.73 -2.98 -19.78
N PHE A 671 -29.81 -3.10 -20.55
CA PHE A 671 -30.85 -4.08 -20.31
C PHE A 671 -30.99 -5.04 -21.48
N HIS A 672 -31.19 -6.32 -21.16
CA HIS A 672 -31.41 -7.34 -22.17
C HIS A 672 -32.28 -8.48 -21.63
N VAL A 673 -32.98 -9.14 -22.55
CA VAL A 673 -33.63 -10.44 -22.32
C VAL A 673 -32.67 -11.52 -22.74
N THR A 674 -32.32 -12.47 -21.86
CA THR A 674 -31.50 -13.62 -22.25
C THR A 674 -32.40 -14.66 -22.93
N LEU A 675 -32.13 -14.99 -24.20
CA LEU A 675 -32.83 -16.06 -24.92
C LEU A 675 -32.28 -17.42 -24.54
N MET A 676 -30.95 -17.58 -24.58
CA MET A 676 -30.29 -18.83 -24.24
C MET A 676 -28.83 -18.59 -23.85
N HIS A 677 -28.39 -19.18 -22.73
CA HIS A 677 -26.98 -19.14 -22.29
C HIS A 677 -26.28 -20.43 -22.66
N ARG A 678 -24.96 -20.38 -22.93
CA ARG A 678 -24.14 -21.57 -23.25
C ARG A 678 -24.23 -22.69 -22.21
N VAL A 679 -24.62 -22.39 -20.96
CA VAL A 679 -24.74 -23.38 -19.89
C VAL A 679 -25.90 -24.35 -20.17
N THR A 680 -26.96 -23.89 -20.83
CA THR A 680 -28.11 -24.72 -21.23
C THR A 680 -27.95 -25.33 -22.63
N ALA A 681 -26.82 -25.12 -23.30
CA ALA A 681 -26.54 -25.66 -24.64
C ALA A 681 -26.67 -27.19 -24.72
N LYS A 682 -26.26 -27.90 -23.66
CA LYS A 682 -26.40 -29.38 -23.61
C LYS A 682 -27.85 -29.84 -23.47
N GLN A 683 -28.73 -29.00 -22.94
CA GLN A 683 -30.15 -29.32 -22.73
C GLN A 683 -30.99 -29.00 -23.97
N HIS A 684 -30.56 -28.03 -24.79
CA HIS A 684 -31.20 -27.66 -26.06
C HIS A 684 -30.18 -27.58 -27.21
N PRO A 685 -29.57 -28.71 -27.61
CA PRO A 685 -28.46 -28.72 -28.57
C PRO A 685 -28.84 -28.16 -29.95
N GLU A 686 -30.05 -28.49 -30.44
CA GLU A 686 -30.55 -28.03 -31.74
C GLU A 686 -30.74 -26.50 -31.79
N LEU A 687 -31.35 -25.94 -30.73
CA LEU A 687 -31.55 -24.49 -30.61
C LEU A 687 -30.22 -23.75 -30.47
N TRP A 688 -29.28 -24.31 -29.70
CA TRP A 688 -27.94 -23.72 -29.56
C TRP A 688 -27.16 -23.72 -30.88
N GLN A 689 -27.29 -24.79 -31.67
CA GLN A 689 -26.69 -24.87 -33.00
C GLN A 689 -27.32 -23.83 -33.94
N ARG A 690 -28.64 -23.66 -33.93
CA ARG A 690 -29.34 -22.61 -34.69
C ARG A 690 -28.83 -21.21 -34.34
N TYR A 691 -28.69 -20.89 -33.05
CA TYR A 691 -28.17 -19.58 -32.62
C TYR A 691 -26.69 -19.37 -32.91
N THR A 692 -25.89 -20.43 -32.86
CA THR A 692 -24.47 -20.36 -33.24
C THR A 692 -24.32 -20.13 -34.74
N ALA A 693 -25.16 -20.78 -35.58
CA ALA A 693 -25.18 -20.55 -37.02
C ALA A 693 -25.60 -19.12 -37.37
N LEU A 694 -26.70 -18.62 -36.77
CA LEU A 694 -27.17 -17.25 -36.97
C LEU A 694 -26.14 -16.17 -36.56
N GLU A 695 -25.37 -16.40 -35.49
CA GLU A 695 -24.28 -15.51 -35.11
C GLU A 695 -23.08 -15.64 -36.07
N ALA A 696 -22.72 -16.85 -36.48
CA ALA A 696 -21.62 -17.07 -37.40
C ALA A 696 -21.87 -16.45 -38.79
N GLU A 697 -23.13 -16.52 -39.26
CA GLU A 697 -23.61 -15.91 -40.50
C GLU A 697 -23.77 -14.39 -40.41
N SER A 698 -23.88 -13.83 -39.20
CA SER A 698 -23.92 -12.39 -39.03
C SER A 698 -22.58 -11.74 -39.42
N GLN A 699 -22.70 -10.76 -40.31
CA GLN A 699 -21.61 -9.87 -40.72
C GLN A 699 -21.53 -8.61 -39.84
N SER A 700 -22.40 -8.49 -38.82
CA SER A 700 -22.48 -7.28 -38.00
C SER A 700 -21.36 -7.22 -36.96
N VAL A 701 -20.63 -6.11 -36.95
CA VAL A 701 -19.53 -5.84 -36.01
C VAL A 701 -19.99 -5.78 -34.54
N ASP A 702 -21.29 -5.52 -34.33
CA ASP A 702 -21.93 -5.40 -33.01
C ASP A 702 -22.70 -6.66 -32.58
N GLY A 703 -22.57 -7.77 -33.33
CA GLY A 703 -23.19 -9.06 -33.06
C GLY A 703 -24.70 -9.12 -33.30
N LYS A 704 -25.29 -8.12 -33.99
CA LYS A 704 -26.73 -8.11 -34.35
C LYS A 704 -27.05 -9.26 -35.31
N VAL A 705 -28.05 -10.06 -34.94
CA VAL A 705 -28.57 -11.19 -35.76
C VAL A 705 -30.04 -11.00 -36.17
N GLY A 706 -30.72 -10.00 -35.59
CA GLY A 706 -32.10 -9.68 -35.95
C GLY A 706 -32.75 -8.67 -35.00
N GLU A 707 -34.07 -8.57 -35.10
CA GLU A 707 -34.91 -7.71 -34.26
C GLU A 707 -36.08 -8.54 -33.73
N CYS A 708 -36.53 -8.20 -32.53
CA CYS A 708 -37.70 -8.81 -31.89
C CYS A 708 -38.31 -7.77 -30.96
N GLU A 709 -39.62 -7.56 -31.07
CA GLU A 709 -40.33 -6.65 -30.17
C GLU A 709 -40.62 -7.33 -28.83
N VAL A 710 -40.51 -6.57 -27.75
CA VAL A 710 -40.63 -7.06 -26.37
C VAL A 710 -41.70 -6.25 -25.66
N ILE A 711 -42.77 -6.91 -25.22
CA ILE A 711 -43.80 -6.31 -24.37
C ILE A 711 -43.34 -6.40 -22.92
N LEU A 712 -43.31 -5.26 -22.23
CA LEU A 712 -43.08 -5.22 -20.78
C LEU A 712 -44.42 -5.46 -20.06
N GLU A 713 -44.52 -6.55 -19.30
CA GLU A 713 -45.79 -6.87 -18.62
C GLU A 713 -45.84 -6.28 -17.22
N ARG A 714 -44.81 -6.56 -16.42
CA ARG A 714 -44.76 -6.24 -15.00
C ARG A 714 -43.35 -6.31 -14.44
N VAL A 715 -43.12 -5.62 -13.34
CA VAL A 715 -41.90 -5.75 -12.52
C VAL A 715 -42.21 -6.63 -11.30
N VAL A 716 -41.32 -7.58 -11.03
CA VAL A 716 -41.35 -8.50 -9.88
C VAL A 716 -40.06 -8.32 -9.10
N PHE A 717 -40.15 -8.22 -7.78
CA PHE A 717 -38.98 -7.95 -6.93
C PHE A 717 -39.13 -8.51 -5.52
N ASP A 718 -38.01 -8.84 -4.89
CA ASP A 718 -37.90 -9.10 -3.46
C ASP A 718 -36.84 -8.18 -2.84
N GLU A 719 -36.35 -8.48 -1.64
CA GLU A 719 -35.28 -7.68 -1.00
C GLU A 719 -33.89 -7.90 -1.62
N ARG A 720 -33.74 -8.81 -2.59
CA ARG A 720 -32.45 -9.21 -3.19
C ARG A 720 -32.31 -8.75 -4.64
N ILE A 721 -33.36 -8.89 -5.45
CA ILE A 721 -33.31 -8.66 -6.90
C ILE A 721 -34.63 -8.12 -7.46
N MET A 722 -34.52 -7.28 -8.50
CA MET A 722 -35.65 -6.72 -9.23
C MET A 722 -35.54 -7.12 -10.70
N THR A 723 -36.63 -7.60 -11.28
CA THR A 723 -36.69 -8.08 -12.66
C THR A 723 -38.01 -7.71 -13.33
N ILE A 724 -37.99 -7.50 -14.63
CA ILE A 724 -39.18 -7.22 -15.44
C ILE A 724 -39.55 -8.48 -16.20
N VAL A 725 -40.78 -8.95 -16.02
CA VAL A 725 -41.36 -10.02 -16.84
C VAL A 725 -41.74 -9.45 -18.19
N VAL A 726 -41.33 -10.14 -19.25
CA VAL A 726 -41.56 -9.72 -20.62
C VAL A 726 -42.20 -10.81 -21.46
N ARG A 727 -42.83 -10.39 -22.55
CA ARG A 727 -43.31 -11.28 -23.59
C ARG A 727 -42.63 -10.92 -24.90
N LEU A 728 -42.13 -11.92 -25.61
CA LEU A 728 -41.55 -11.74 -26.93
C LEU A 728 -42.65 -11.76 -27.99
N LEU A 729 -42.67 -10.76 -28.87
CA LEU A 729 -43.50 -10.74 -30.06
C LEU A 729 -42.68 -11.31 -31.23
N ASP A 730 -42.88 -12.59 -31.46
CA ASP A 730 -42.12 -13.37 -32.43
C ASP A 730 -43.07 -14.34 -33.18
N PRO A 731 -43.89 -13.82 -34.12
CA PRO A 731 -44.93 -14.61 -34.77
C PRO A 731 -44.40 -15.76 -35.64
N ASP A 732 -43.10 -15.75 -35.95
CA ASP A 732 -42.42 -16.76 -36.78
C ASP A 732 -41.63 -17.79 -35.94
N ASP A 733 -41.75 -17.78 -34.61
CA ASP A 733 -41.01 -18.64 -33.67
C ASP A 733 -39.49 -18.68 -33.96
N LYS A 734 -38.93 -17.52 -34.30
CA LYS A 734 -37.53 -17.34 -34.65
C LYS A 734 -36.61 -17.23 -33.43
N TRP A 735 -37.12 -16.72 -32.32
CA TRP A 735 -36.40 -16.26 -31.13
C TRP A 735 -36.93 -16.94 -29.85
N THR A 736 -36.74 -18.26 -29.76
CA THR A 736 -37.09 -19.07 -28.58
C THR A 736 -36.28 -18.72 -27.32
N CYS A 737 -36.95 -18.28 -26.25
CA CYS A 737 -36.36 -18.14 -24.93
C CYS A 737 -36.45 -19.47 -24.15
N VAL A 738 -35.33 -19.98 -23.62
CA VAL A 738 -35.30 -21.23 -22.84
C VAL A 738 -35.63 -21.02 -21.36
N ASN A 739 -35.63 -19.77 -20.88
CA ASN A 739 -36.01 -19.49 -19.50
C ASN A 739 -37.52 -19.72 -19.35
N LYS A 740 -37.93 -20.35 -18.23
CA LYS A 740 -39.36 -20.60 -17.91
C LYS A 740 -40.20 -19.32 -17.96
N VAL A 741 -39.60 -18.18 -17.58
CA VAL A 741 -40.19 -16.84 -17.72
C VAL A 741 -39.16 -15.93 -18.39
N ALA A 742 -39.50 -15.38 -19.55
CA ALA A 742 -38.68 -14.37 -20.21
C ALA A 742 -38.66 -13.08 -19.38
N HIS A 743 -37.46 -12.56 -19.12
CA HIS A 743 -37.32 -11.43 -18.21
C HIS A 743 -36.08 -10.56 -18.48
N ILE A 744 -36.09 -9.36 -17.89
CA ILE A 744 -34.98 -8.40 -17.89
C ILE A 744 -34.59 -8.14 -16.43
N THR A 745 -33.36 -8.44 -16.05
CA THR A 745 -32.88 -8.09 -14.71
C THR A 745 -32.65 -6.57 -14.60
N VAL A 746 -33.28 -5.93 -13.62
CA VAL A 746 -33.17 -4.47 -13.38
C VAL A 746 -31.95 -4.14 -12.52
N GLY A 747 -31.75 -4.87 -11.42
CA GLY A 747 -30.68 -4.59 -10.48
C GLY A 747 -30.67 -5.57 -9.31
N THR A 748 -29.53 -5.67 -8.63
CA THR A 748 -29.31 -6.56 -7.48
C THR A 748 -28.92 -5.75 -6.25
N ARG A 749 -29.26 -6.23 -5.04
CA ARG A 749 -29.00 -5.52 -3.77
C ARG A 749 -27.52 -5.23 -3.54
N ASP A 750 -26.66 -6.21 -3.80
CA ASP A 750 -25.22 -6.16 -3.61
C ASP A 750 -24.49 -7.09 -4.61
N ASP A 751 -23.15 -7.07 -4.64
CA ASP A 751 -22.35 -7.87 -5.58
C ASP A 751 -22.33 -9.37 -5.25
N GLY A 752 -22.86 -9.76 -4.09
CA GLY A 752 -23.08 -11.14 -3.69
C GLY A 752 -24.31 -11.78 -4.34
N VAL A 753 -25.23 -10.97 -4.88
CA VAL A 753 -26.44 -11.44 -5.58
C VAL A 753 -26.19 -11.43 -7.09
N LYS A 754 -26.29 -12.60 -7.74
CA LYS A 754 -26.03 -12.72 -9.18
C LYS A 754 -27.29 -12.46 -10.01
N PRO A 755 -27.21 -11.78 -11.17
CA PRO A 755 -28.37 -11.56 -12.04
C PRO A 755 -29.13 -12.83 -12.46
N LYS A 756 -28.48 -13.99 -12.46
CA LYS A 756 -29.14 -15.28 -12.74
C LYS A 756 -30.25 -15.62 -11.73
N GLU A 757 -30.17 -15.09 -10.51
CA GLU A 757 -31.17 -15.30 -9.45
C GLU A 757 -32.54 -14.72 -9.83
N SER A 758 -32.63 -13.92 -10.91
CA SER A 758 -33.91 -13.51 -11.49
C SER A 758 -34.75 -14.71 -11.94
N ASN A 759 -34.12 -15.79 -12.42
CA ASN A 759 -34.84 -17.04 -12.74
C ASN A 759 -35.39 -17.70 -11.47
N ASP A 760 -34.62 -17.69 -10.38
CA ASP A 760 -35.01 -18.30 -9.11
C ASP A 760 -36.16 -17.52 -8.47
N LEU A 761 -36.11 -16.17 -8.52
CA LEU A 761 -37.20 -15.30 -8.08
C LEU A 761 -38.48 -15.55 -8.88
N LEU A 762 -38.39 -15.61 -10.21
CA LEU A 762 -39.57 -15.81 -11.06
C LEU A 762 -40.15 -17.21 -10.96
N ALA A 763 -39.31 -18.24 -10.76
CA ALA A 763 -39.78 -19.58 -10.45
C ALA A 763 -40.59 -19.59 -9.15
N ARG A 764 -40.04 -18.99 -8.08
CA ARG A 764 -40.76 -18.85 -6.80
C ARG A 764 -42.06 -18.04 -6.95
N TRP A 765 -42.04 -16.94 -7.69
CA TRP A 765 -43.21 -16.10 -7.93
C TRP A 765 -44.34 -16.88 -8.62
N LEU A 766 -44.03 -17.77 -9.57
CA LEU A 766 -45.03 -18.64 -10.19
C LEU A 766 -45.61 -19.68 -9.22
N ASP A 767 -44.82 -20.15 -8.26
CA ASP A 767 -45.21 -21.21 -7.34
C ASP A 767 -46.00 -20.68 -6.13
N VAL A 768 -45.63 -19.52 -5.59
CA VAL A 768 -46.21 -18.97 -4.34
C VAL A 768 -46.96 -17.64 -4.50
N GLY A 769 -46.85 -16.96 -5.65
CA GLY A 769 -47.49 -15.67 -5.89
C GLY A 769 -46.82 -14.46 -5.20
N SER A 770 -47.41 -13.28 -5.39
CA SER A 770 -46.97 -12.01 -4.80
C SER A 770 -47.82 -11.62 -3.58
N GLY A 771 -47.22 -10.90 -2.62
CA GLY A 771 -47.89 -10.49 -1.39
C GLY A 771 -46.94 -10.32 -0.20
N GLY A 772 -47.47 -9.75 0.89
CA GLY A 772 -46.71 -9.54 2.13
C GLY A 772 -46.19 -10.85 2.74
N ASP A 773 -46.99 -11.92 2.67
CA ASP A 773 -46.67 -13.23 3.24
C ASP A 773 -45.59 -14.00 2.44
N THR A 774 -45.41 -13.68 1.15
CA THR A 774 -44.40 -14.33 0.29
C THR A 774 -43.11 -13.50 0.18
N GLY A 775 -43.15 -12.23 0.59
CA GLY A 775 -42.04 -11.28 0.45
C GLY A 775 -41.75 -10.88 -1.00
N ILE A 776 -42.65 -11.20 -1.94
CA ILE A 776 -42.50 -10.89 -3.37
C ILE A 776 -43.45 -9.75 -3.72
N GLY A 777 -42.87 -8.62 -4.14
CA GLY A 777 -43.59 -7.48 -4.69
C GLY A 777 -43.78 -7.60 -6.20
N GLU A 778 -44.90 -7.08 -6.69
CA GLU A 778 -45.26 -7.10 -8.10
C GLU A 778 -46.02 -5.83 -8.52
N ARG A 779 -45.69 -5.28 -9.68
CA ARG A 779 -46.38 -4.13 -10.26
C ARG A 779 -46.56 -4.32 -11.76
N VAL A 780 -47.80 -4.28 -12.24
CA VAL A 780 -48.13 -4.35 -13.66
C VAL A 780 -47.86 -3.00 -14.34
N PHE A 781 -47.27 -3.02 -15.54
CA PHE A 781 -47.10 -1.81 -16.32
C PHE A 781 -48.41 -1.45 -17.03
N GLU A 782 -48.93 -0.25 -16.76
CA GLU A 782 -50.09 0.28 -17.45
C GLU A 782 -49.80 0.43 -18.95
N GLY A 783 -50.73 -0.04 -19.80
CA GLY A 783 -50.59 -0.01 -21.25
C GLY A 783 -49.61 -1.03 -21.85
N LYS A 784 -48.88 -1.80 -21.02
CA LYS A 784 -47.92 -2.86 -21.42
C LYS A 784 -47.03 -2.43 -22.61
N PRO A 785 -46.10 -1.48 -22.39
CA PRO A 785 -45.36 -0.86 -23.48
C PRO A 785 -44.56 -1.90 -24.28
N THR A 786 -44.65 -1.79 -25.61
CA THR A 786 -43.89 -2.59 -26.56
C THR A 786 -42.61 -1.86 -26.93
N LEU A 787 -41.46 -2.51 -26.74
CA LEU A 787 -40.14 -1.98 -27.09
C LEU A 787 -39.55 -2.72 -28.28
N LYS A 788 -38.92 -1.98 -29.19
CA LYS A 788 -38.11 -2.58 -30.27
C LYS A 788 -36.80 -3.10 -29.71
N GLY A 789 -36.64 -4.42 -29.69
CA GLY A 789 -35.43 -5.10 -29.23
C GLY A 789 -34.51 -5.49 -30.38
N THR A 790 -33.20 -5.43 -30.14
CA THR A 790 -32.19 -5.94 -31.08
C THR A 790 -31.65 -7.27 -30.60
N VAL A 791 -31.81 -8.34 -31.39
CA VAL A 791 -31.29 -9.67 -31.07
C VAL A 791 -29.80 -9.70 -31.39
N ARG A 792 -28.99 -10.14 -30.42
CA ARG A 792 -27.53 -10.11 -30.47
C ARG A 792 -26.92 -11.38 -29.89
N GLY A 793 -25.93 -11.90 -30.60
CA GLY A 793 -25.02 -12.90 -30.07
C GLY A 793 -23.94 -12.23 -29.23
N VAL A 794 -23.85 -12.57 -27.95
CA VAL A 794 -22.79 -12.06 -27.07
C VAL A 794 -21.68 -13.10 -26.99
N LEU A 795 -20.53 -12.76 -27.58
CA LEU A 795 -19.36 -13.63 -27.58
C LEU A 795 -18.67 -13.66 -26.22
N SER A 796 -18.04 -14.80 -25.91
CA SER A 796 -17.23 -14.95 -24.71
C SER A 796 -16.10 -13.91 -24.64
N ARG A 797 -15.86 -13.39 -23.43
CA ARG A 797 -14.89 -12.31 -23.19
C ARG A 797 -13.44 -12.76 -23.42
#